data_AF-A0A9P0PSC1-F1
#
_entry.id   AF-A0A9P0PSC1-F1
#
_cell.length_a   1.000
_cell.length_b   1.000
_cell.length_c   1.000
_cell.angle_alpha   90.00
_cell.angle_beta   90.00
_cell.angle_gamma   90.00
#
_symmetry.space_group_name_H-M   'P 1'
#
loop_
_entity.id
_entity.type
_entity.pdbx_description
1 polymer ?
#
loop_
_entity_poly.entity_id
_entity_poly.type
_entity_poly.pdbx_seq_one_letter_code
_entity_poly.pdbx_strand_id
1 'polypeptide(L)'
;MISGCFSIGKIGDSEIFRITQTQFVPLHYPQNEDRIVEVRKLLNSGTFYFTWQSGTASGTPIDLTLCAQRRSKTSTTDHRFFWNRMLHIHLIRYGVDCQSWLVKAMCGSVEMRTVYVGSKKALAAIISRLSCERAGTRFNVRGTNDEGHVANFVETEQMVYLDNEITSYLQTRGSVPLFWEQPGVQVGSHKVRVSRGYESSKSAFNKHMVMMKEKYNKQVIINLLGTSLVGSKEGEAMLSQEFQKHHKESVHTDIPHVVFDYHQECRGGNQANLQNLKSKIVQQLQEFGFYHASGPHVHRMQSGTVRVNCLDCLDRTNCVQTFLGLEILAEQLETMKLTDKKQVISRFEEVFRQMWVNNGNEISKIYAGTGAIQGSSKLMDGARSAARTIQNNLLDNLKQEAIDILLVGSTLSSELADRARTLLPYNTLHAPIPVLRELCRRHCEYTEPLRLRIACATYNVNGGRHFRSVAFKDVKLSDWLLDAHLKDSGGTVEGALLDHQDDSPDEEDRADKTAPVDIYAIGFEEIVDLNAANIMNSSSENSKQWATELQKVLSRDRSFVLVTYQQLVGVCLYIFVREEHVPYIRDVAVDCVKTGLGGHTGNKGAVAIRMVFHSTSIAFVCAHFAAGQSQVGERNADYNEITRKIAFPMSRSLNSHEYLFWCGDFNYRVDLDKDELKELIKQGLISEALKHDQLLKQQKEGLVFKNFLEGEITFHPTYKYDLFSGDYDTSEKCRAPAWTDRVLWRRRVPPGAPDNSDQGRLVYYGRAELKQSDHRPVIAIVDIEARHVEESRRDNCFYEVIAWAGPPDATVVVSMLDGKDETAFDDDLTMALVDELTPFGDIVLVRFVANTMWITFRDGQAALEVMNKTNGKLMIKDSDLRLCLRTPNWVELAKEEIRICSDNTIPLNANTGQSEYNCLGIPEVTKPQQVNEFNSPPGRPPSTPSKLASQSAARSSHPKAGVISIAPSRPSPPVPRHPLRPAPPAPVSNPTDRQNEVPDPSANDSVYEEIDDEAEFTGGSMPEIPPPPPPRPEVGPAAPPPVPARSALPPPLPARPRQ
;
A
#
# COMPACT_ATOMS: atom_id res chain seq x y z
N MET A 1 -2.29 -25.70 -16.54
CA MET A 1 -3.13 -26.91 -16.53
C MET A 1 -3.29 -27.41 -15.10
N ILE A 2 -4.49 -27.80 -14.68
CA ILE A 2 -4.71 -28.53 -13.42
C ILE A 2 -4.37 -30.00 -13.70
N SER A 3 -3.26 -30.49 -13.16
CA SER A 3 -2.79 -31.87 -13.37
C SER A 3 -3.17 -32.79 -12.20
N GLY A 4 -3.63 -32.21 -11.09
CA GLY A 4 -4.13 -32.94 -9.93
C GLY A 4 -5.19 -32.16 -9.17
N CYS A 5 -6.30 -32.82 -8.87
CA CYS A 5 -7.38 -32.34 -8.04
C CYS A 5 -8.13 -33.51 -7.41
N PHE A 6 -8.91 -33.27 -6.35
CA PHE A 6 -9.82 -34.27 -5.81
C PHE A 6 -11.18 -33.67 -5.42
N SER A 7 -12.22 -34.48 -5.51
CA SER A 7 -13.59 -34.08 -5.18
C SER A 7 -13.76 -33.91 -3.66
N ILE A 8 -14.38 -32.80 -3.27
CA ILE A 8 -14.74 -32.47 -1.88
C ILE A 8 -16.20 -32.86 -1.58
N GLY A 9 -17.04 -32.91 -2.62
CA GLY A 9 -18.46 -33.21 -2.52
C GLY A 9 -19.25 -32.61 -3.68
N LYS A 10 -20.57 -32.83 -3.63
CA LYS A 10 -21.52 -32.33 -4.64
C LYS A 10 -22.57 -31.42 -4.02
N ILE A 11 -22.90 -30.34 -4.72
CA ILE A 11 -24.09 -29.52 -4.45
C ILE A 11 -24.96 -29.58 -5.70
N GLY A 12 -26.15 -30.17 -5.60
CA GLY A 12 -26.93 -30.54 -6.77
C GLY A 12 -26.11 -31.44 -7.71
N ASP A 13 -26.07 -31.09 -8.99
CA ASP A 13 -25.30 -31.81 -10.02
C ASP A 13 -23.85 -31.32 -10.16
N SER A 14 -23.46 -30.28 -9.42
CA SER A 14 -22.12 -29.69 -9.48
C SER A 14 -21.17 -30.36 -8.49
N GLU A 15 -20.11 -30.95 -9.00
CA GLU A 15 -19.03 -31.51 -8.20
C GLU A 15 -17.97 -30.44 -7.92
N ILE A 16 -17.57 -30.32 -6.66
CA ILE A 16 -16.59 -29.33 -6.21
C ILE A 16 -15.24 -30.00 -6.03
N PHE A 17 -14.22 -29.47 -6.70
CA PHE A 17 -12.86 -29.97 -6.68
C PHE A 17 -11.91 -29.01 -5.96
N ARG A 18 -10.97 -29.58 -5.21
CA ARG A 18 -9.81 -28.88 -4.66
C ARG A 18 -8.60 -29.10 -5.57
N ILE A 19 -7.93 -28.02 -5.95
CA ILE A 19 -6.70 -28.08 -6.75
C ILE A 19 -5.55 -28.53 -5.84
N THR A 20 -4.80 -29.54 -6.27
CA THR A 20 -3.62 -30.05 -5.54
C THR A 20 -2.34 -29.95 -6.35
N GLN A 21 -2.44 -29.99 -7.68
CA GLN A 21 -1.27 -29.91 -8.55
C GLN A 21 -1.61 -29.18 -9.85
N THR A 22 -0.67 -28.33 -10.25
CA THR A 22 -0.70 -27.60 -11.51
C THR A 22 0.59 -27.81 -12.29
N GLN A 23 0.42 -27.87 -13.61
CA GLN A 23 1.50 -27.89 -14.58
C GLN A 23 1.42 -26.64 -15.45
N PHE A 24 2.50 -25.86 -15.44
CA PHE A 24 2.74 -24.78 -16.39
C PHE A 24 3.52 -25.36 -17.56
N VAL A 25 2.99 -25.16 -18.77
CA VAL A 25 3.60 -25.61 -20.02
C VAL A 25 4.08 -24.36 -20.75
N PRO A 26 5.40 -24.12 -20.82
CA PRO A 26 5.92 -22.98 -21.55
C PRO A 26 5.75 -23.20 -23.05
N LEU A 27 5.31 -22.17 -23.76
CA LEU A 27 5.20 -22.19 -25.23
C LEU A 27 6.48 -21.69 -25.93
N HIS A 28 7.38 -21.03 -25.17
CA HIS A 28 8.68 -20.53 -25.60
C HIS A 28 9.74 -20.83 -24.53
N TYR A 29 11.03 -20.65 -24.85
CA TYR A 29 12.10 -20.80 -23.85
C TYR A 29 11.82 -19.89 -22.63
N PRO A 30 11.85 -20.45 -21.41
CA PRO A 30 11.37 -19.73 -20.24
C PRO A 30 12.35 -18.62 -19.82
N GLN A 31 11.90 -17.37 -19.88
CA GLN A 31 12.45 -16.29 -19.07
C GLN A 31 11.67 -16.24 -17.74
N ASN A 32 12.35 -16.03 -16.60
CA ASN A 32 11.76 -15.91 -15.26
C ASN A 32 11.18 -17.20 -14.63
N GLU A 33 11.87 -18.34 -14.72
CA GLU A 33 11.41 -19.62 -14.10
C GLU A 33 11.08 -19.48 -12.61
N ASP A 34 11.90 -18.75 -11.84
CA ASP A 34 11.74 -18.60 -10.38
C ASP A 34 10.37 -18.00 -10.00
N ARG A 35 9.88 -17.01 -10.74
CA ARG A 35 8.57 -16.39 -10.48
C ARG A 35 7.41 -17.36 -10.75
N ILE A 36 7.52 -18.14 -11.82
CA ILE A 36 6.50 -19.15 -12.18
C ILE A 36 6.46 -20.27 -11.13
N VAL A 37 7.60 -20.63 -10.53
CA VAL A 37 7.66 -21.58 -9.42
C VAL A 37 6.83 -21.09 -8.23
N GLU A 38 6.89 -19.81 -7.89
CA GLU A 38 6.10 -19.24 -6.79
C GLU A 38 4.60 -19.18 -7.09
N VAL A 39 4.20 -18.81 -8.31
CA VAL A 39 2.78 -18.89 -8.73
C VAL A 39 2.27 -20.33 -8.67
N ARG A 40 3.08 -21.30 -9.10
CA ARG A 40 2.74 -22.73 -8.99
C ARG A 40 2.58 -23.17 -7.54
N LYS A 41 3.49 -22.75 -6.64
CA LYS A 41 3.37 -23.02 -5.19
C LYS A 41 2.09 -22.43 -4.61
N LEU A 42 1.72 -21.22 -5.03
CA LEU A 42 0.46 -20.58 -4.61
C LEU A 42 -0.77 -21.40 -5.03
N LEU A 43 -0.89 -21.75 -6.32
CA LEU A 43 -2.02 -22.54 -6.82
C LEU A 43 -2.08 -23.96 -6.22
N ASN A 44 -0.92 -24.56 -5.93
CA ASN A 44 -0.80 -25.88 -5.32
C ASN A 44 -0.91 -25.86 -3.78
N SER A 45 -1.17 -24.70 -3.17
CA SER A 45 -1.32 -24.57 -1.72
C SER A 45 -2.51 -25.36 -1.15
N GLY A 46 -3.38 -25.86 -2.03
CA GLY A 46 -4.62 -26.53 -1.66
C GLY A 46 -5.71 -25.56 -1.21
N THR A 47 -5.60 -24.27 -1.52
CA THR A 47 -6.61 -23.27 -1.10
C THR A 47 -7.52 -22.82 -2.24
N PHE A 48 -7.32 -23.39 -3.43
CA PHE A 48 -8.09 -23.10 -4.64
C PHE A 48 -9.09 -24.21 -4.94
N TYR A 49 -10.31 -23.80 -5.26
CA TYR A 49 -11.45 -24.68 -5.53
C TYR A 49 -12.16 -24.27 -6.81
N PHE A 50 -12.68 -25.23 -7.54
CA PHE A 50 -13.50 -25.01 -8.73
C PHE A 50 -14.65 -26.01 -8.78
N THR A 51 -15.64 -25.75 -9.63
CA THR A 51 -16.76 -26.65 -9.89
C THR A 51 -16.65 -27.25 -11.28
N TRP A 52 -17.14 -28.48 -11.40
CA TRP A 52 -17.26 -29.18 -12.68
C TRP A 52 -18.50 -30.06 -12.68
N GLN A 53 -19.05 -30.29 -13.87
CA GLN A 53 -20.21 -31.14 -14.09
C GLN A 53 -19.99 -31.99 -15.34
N SER A 54 -20.42 -33.25 -15.27
CA SER A 54 -20.39 -34.16 -16.42
C SER A 54 -21.49 -33.79 -17.42
N GLY A 55 -21.18 -33.80 -18.72
CA GLY A 55 -21.98 -33.23 -19.82
C GLY A 55 -23.34 -33.88 -20.14
N THR A 56 -23.99 -34.56 -19.18
CA THR A 56 -25.32 -35.19 -19.36
C THR A 56 -26.47 -34.43 -18.69
N ALA A 57 -26.20 -33.40 -17.88
CA ALA A 57 -27.23 -32.59 -17.22
C ALA A 57 -27.28 -31.18 -17.82
N SER A 58 -28.49 -30.70 -18.12
CA SER A 58 -28.79 -29.44 -18.85
C SER A 58 -28.53 -28.14 -18.07
N GLY A 59 -27.73 -28.19 -17.00
CA GLY A 59 -27.48 -27.06 -16.10
C GLY A 59 -26.03 -26.59 -16.12
N THR A 60 -25.81 -25.29 -15.96
CA THR A 60 -24.48 -24.70 -15.72
C THR A 60 -23.99 -25.09 -14.32
N PRO A 61 -22.71 -25.47 -14.14
CA PRO A 61 -22.16 -25.72 -12.81
C PRO A 61 -22.37 -24.52 -11.89
N ILE A 62 -22.57 -24.79 -10.61
CA ILE A 62 -22.62 -23.79 -9.56
C ILE A 62 -21.37 -22.92 -9.59
N ASP A 63 -21.54 -21.60 -9.54
CA ASP A 63 -20.42 -20.68 -9.35
C ASP A 63 -20.09 -20.52 -7.85
N LEU A 64 -18.88 -20.92 -7.46
CA LEU A 64 -18.41 -20.85 -6.07
C LEU A 64 -18.15 -19.41 -5.59
N THR A 65 -18.06 -18.44 -6.50
CA THR A 65 -17.92 -17.02 -6.17
C THR A 65 -19.21 -16.43 -5.59
N LEU A 66 -20.36 -17.05 -5.88
CA LEU A 66 -21.66 -16.59 -5.42
C LEU A 66 -22.15 -17.34 -4.18
N CYS A 67 -22.63 -16.60 -3.18
CA CYS A 67 -23.46 -17.17 -2.12
C CYS A 67 -24.83 -17.60 -2.66
N ALA A 68 -25.51 -18.50 -1.96
CA ALA A 68 -26.80 -19.06 -2.36
C ALA A 68 -27.86 -17.98 -2.64
N GLN A 69 -27.93 -16.95 -1.79
CA GLN A 69 -28.88 -15.84 -1.98
C GLN A 69 -28.58 -15.03 -3.26
N ARG A 70 -27.32 -14.72 -3.57
CA ARG A 70 -26.99 -14.03 -4.83
C ARG A 70 -27.18 -14.93 -6.05
N ARG A 71 -26.91 -16.22 -5.92
CA ARG A 71 -27.16 -17.22 -6.98
C ARG A 71 -28.63 -17.32 -7.38
N SER A 72 -29.55 -17.04 -6.46
CA SER A 72 -30.99 -16.94 -6.77
C SER A 72 -31.35 -15.71 -7.63
N LYS A 73 -30.45 -14.72 -7.73
CA LYS A 73 -30.68 -13.44 -8.42
C LYS A 73 -29.86 -13.27 -9.69
N THR A 74 -28.67 -13.85 -9.75
CA THR A 74 -27.74 -13.75 -10.89
C THR A 74 -26.94 -15.02 -11.07
N SER A 75 -26.57 -15.30 -12.32
CA SER A 75 -25.58 -16.31 -12.72
C SER A 75 -24.21 -15.70 -13.05
N THR A 76 -24.07 -14.37 -12.93
CA THR A 76 -22.82 -13.66 -13.21
C THR A 76 -21.83 -13.87 -12.07
N THR A 77 -20.60 -14.27 -12.39
CA THR A 77 -19.50 -14.49 -11.43
C THR A 77 -19.22 -13.24 -10.62
N ASP A 78 -19.08 -13.37 -9.29
CA ASP A 78 -18.64 -12.26 -8.43
C ASP A 78 -17.12 -12.08 -8.59
N HIS A 79 -16.72 -10.97 -9.21
CA HIS A 79 -15.33 -10.72 -9.59
C HIS A 79 -14.39 -10.56 -8.39
N ARG A 80 -14.92 -10.27 -7.20
CA ARG A 80 -14.13 -10.19 -5.97
C ARG A 80 -13.57 -11.54 -5.54
N PHE A 81 -14.16 -12.64 -5.98
CA PHE A 81 -13.74 -14.00 -5.61
C PHE A 81 -13.22 -14.82 -6.80
N PHE A 82 -13.06 -14.20 -7.97
CA PHE A 82 -12.57 -14.85 -9.19
C PHE A 82 -11.05 -14.73 -9.32
N TRP A 83 -10.33 -15.62 -8.65
CA TRP A 83 -8.88 -15.48 -8.44
C TRP A 83 -8.02 -15.74 -9.68
N ASN A 84 -8.42 -16.63 -10.57
CA ASN A 84 -7.67 -16.94 -11.78
C ASN A 84 -8.16 -16.18 -13.02
N ARG A 85 -8.85 -15.04 -12.84
CA ARG A 85 -9.41 -14.24 -13.94
C ARG A 85 -8.37 -13.82 -14.98
N MET A 86 -7.12 -13.55 -14.58
CA MET A 86 -6.06 -13.17 -15.51
C MET A 86 -5.71 -14.29 -16.49
N LEU A 87 -5.87 -15.56 -16.08
CA LEU A 87 -5.69 -16.70 -17.00
C LEU A 87 -6.83 -16.80 -18.03
N HIS A 88 -7.98 -16.18 -17.77
CA HIS A 88 -9.10 -16.10 -18.73
C HIS A 88 -8.90 -14.94 -19.70
N ILE A 89 -8.58 -13.75 -19.20
CA ILE A 89 -8.48 -12.52 -20.01
C ILE A 89 -7.55 -12.70 -21.21
N HIS A 90 -6.36 -13.27 -21.00
CA HIS A 90 -5.44 -13.50 -22.11
C HIS A 90 -6.02 -14.41 -23.19
N LEU A 91 -6.84 -15.40 -22.86
CA LEU A 91 -7.44 -16.32 -23.83
C LEU A 91 -8.68 -15.72 -24.50
N ILE A 92 -9.51 -14.99 -23.74
CA ILE A 92 -10.64 -14.20 -24.27
C ILE A 92 -10.15 -13.25 -25.35
N ARG A 93 -9.01 -12.59 -25.12
CA ARG A 93 -8.37 -11.65 -26.06
C ARG A 93 -8.09 -12.25 -27.44
N TYR A 94 -7.82 -13.56 -27.51
CA TYR A 94 -7.58 -14.28 -28.76
C TYR A 94 -8.79 -15.08 -29.27
N GLY A 95 -9.99 -14.76 -28.75
CA GLY A 95 -11.25 -15.38 -29.18
C GLY A 95 -11.41 -16.84 -28.76
N VAL A 96 -10.71 -17.28 -27.70
CA VAL A 96 -10.83 -18.63 -27.17
C VAL A 96 -12.05 -18.71 -26.25
N ASP A 97 -12.92 -19.69 -26.48
CA ASP A 97 -14.08 -19.94 -25.60
C ASP A 97 -13.63 -20.48 -24.23
N CYS A 98 -13.44 -19.57 -23.28
CA CYS A 98 -13.05 -19.94 -21.92
C CYS A 98 -14.10 -20.78 -21.18
N GLN A 99 -15.38 -20.80 -21.59
CA GLN A 99 -16.39 -21.60 -20.90
C GLN A 99 -16.19 -23.10 -21.13
N SER A 100 -15.71 -23.47 -22.32
CA SER A 100 -15.43 -24.86 -22.69
C SER A 100 -14.09 -25.37 -22.14
N TRP A 101 -13.11 -24.48 -21.97
CA TRP A 101 -11.72 -24.88 -21.72
C TRP A 101 -11.19 -24.52 -20.31
N LEU A 102 -11.77 -23.53 -19.64
CA LEU A 102 -11.26 -23.02 -18.37
C LEU A 102 -12.27 -23.17 -17.23
N VAL A 103 -11.72 -23.37 -16.04
CA VAL A 103 -12.50 -23.36 -14.80
C VAL A 103 -12.33 -22.03 -14.07
N LYS A 104 -13.38 -21.62 -13.36
CA LYS A 104 -13.33 -20.47 -12.46
C LYS A 104 -12.88 -20.95 -11.08
N ALA A 105 -11.77 -20.41 -10.58
CA ALA A 105 -11.18 -20.80 -9.32
C ALA A 105 -11.46 -19.74 -8.25
N MET A 106 -11.97 -20.21 -7.11
CA MET A 106 -12.13 -19.45 -5.88
C MET A 106 -11.00 -19.82 -4.91
N CYS A 107 -10.41 -18.82 -4.24
CA CYS A 107 -9.46 -19.04 -3.15
C CYS A 107 -10.17 -18.94 -1.79
N GLY A 108 -9.94 -19.89 -0.90
CA GLY A 108 -10.59 -19.92 0.41
C GLY A 108 -10.66 -21.32 1.02
N SER A 109 -11.86 -21.73 1.45
CA SER A 109 -12.10 -23.05 2.05
C SER A 109 -13.49 -23.56 1.71
N VAL A 110 -13.59 -24.87 1.44
CA VAL A 110 -14.87 -25.57 1.22
C VAL A 110 -14.89 -26.82 2.11
N GLU A 111 -15.86 -26.89 3.01
CA GLU A 111 -16.11 -28.05 3.88
C GLU A 111 -17.53 -28.56 3.65
N MET A 112 -17.69 -29.87 3.46
CA MET A 112 -18.96 -30.50 3.14
C MET A 112 -19.11 -31.85 3.83
N ARG A 113 -20.26 -32.12 4.45
CA ARG A 113 -20.57 -33.38 5.12
C ARG A 113 -22.03 -33.77 4.95
N THR A 114 -22.28 -35.05 4.67
CA THR A 114 -23.63 -35.61 4.67
C THR A 114 -24.05 -35.94 6.11
N VAL A 115 -25.22 -35.45 6.51
CA VAL A 115 -25.86 -35.73 7.79
C VAL A 115 -27.13 -36.53 7.53
N TYR A 116 -27.24 -37.70 8.14
CA TYR A 116 -28.41 -38.57 7.97
C TYR A 116 -29.49 -38.22 8.99
N VAL A 117 -30.69 -37.92 8.51
CA VAL A 117 -31.88 -37.60 9.31
C VAL A 117 -32.98 -38.62 9.00
N GLY A 118 -33.01 -39.72 9.76
CA GLY A 118 -33.87 -40.86 9.45
C GLY A 118 -33.50 -41.47 8.10
N SER A 119 -34.45 -41.51 7.16
CA SER A 119 -34.22 -41.95 5.78
C SER A 119 -33.71 -40.85 4.84
N LYS A 120 -33.73 -39.59 5.27
CA LYS A 120 -33.30 -38.45 4.45
C LYS A 120 -31.81 -38.17 4.61
N LYS A 121 -31.21 -37.62 3.55
CA LYS A 121 -29.80 -37.19 3.52
C LYS A 121 -29.76 -35.67 3.44
N ALA A 122 -29.34 -35.02 4.52
CA ALA A 122 -29.02 -33.60 4.51
C ALA A 122 -27.55 -33.40 4.12
N LEU A 123 -27.24 -32.29 3.48
CA LEU A 123 -25.88 -31.86 3.20
C LEU A 123 -25.60 -30.59 4.02
N ALA A 124 -24.65 -30.68 4.92
CA ALA A 124 -24.10 -29.55 5.67
C ALA A 124 -22.84 -29.03 4.94
N ALA A 125 -22.73 -27.72 4.75
CA ALA A 125 -21.59 -27.11 4.06
C ALA A 125 -21.17 -25.78 4.69
N ILE A 126 -19.86 -25.51 4.62
CA ILE A 126 -19.27 -24.19 4.89
C ILE A 126 -18.41 -23.81 3.69
N ILE A 127 -18.64 -22.62 3.13
CA ILE A 127 -17.80 -22.06 2.06
C ILE A 127 -17.27 -20.70 2.51
N SER A 128 -15.96 -20.56 2.60
CA SER A 128 -15.28 -19.29 2.81
C SER A 128 -14.61 -18.82 1.52
N ARG A 129 -14.91 -17.62 1.07
CA ARG A 129 -14.36 -16.98 -0.14
C ARG A 129 -13.48 -15.79 0.24
N LEU A 130 -12.21 -15.81 -0.14
CA LEU A 130 -11.27 -14.72 0.11
C LEU A 130 -11.33 -13.70 -1.04
N SER A 131 -11.54 -12.42 -0.74
CA SER A 131 -11.54 -11.36 -1.77
C SER A 131 -10.14 -11.14 -2.34
N CYS A 132 -10.06 -10.92 -3.64
CA CYS A 132 -8.84 -10.54 -4.36
C CYS A 132 -8.64 -9.01 -4.46
N GLU A 133 -9.56 -8.18 -3.99
CA GLU A 133 -9.49 -6.71 -4.11
C GLU A 133 -8.35 -6.07 -3.27
N ARG A 134 -7.95 -6.77 -2.19
CA ARG A 134 -6.78 -6.43 -1.36
C ARG A 134 -6.16 -7.71 -0.79
N ALA A 135 -5.85 -8.65 -1.68
CA ALA A 135 -5.15 -9.87 -1.32
C ALA A 135 -3.68 -9.59 -1.01
N GLY A 136 -3.15 -10.26 0.00
CA GLY A 136 -1.73 -10.22 0.29
C GLY A 136 -1.35 -10.95 1.55
N THR A 137 -0.06 -10.94 1.81
CA THR A 137 0.53 -11.69 2.91
C THR A 137 0.55 -10.90 4.22
N ARG A 138 0.88 -11.58 5.32
CA ARG A 138 0.67 -11.07 6.69
C ARG A 138 1.39 -9.78 6.99
N PHE A 139 2.60 -9.59 6.49
CA PHE A 139 3.37 -8.37 6.80
C PHE A 139 3.37 -7.37 5.65
N ASN A 140 3.00 -7.79 4.43
CA ASN A 140 2.94 -6.90 3.27
C ASN A 140 1.61 -6.17 3.14
N VAL A 141 0.48 -6.80 3.50
CA VAL A 141 -0.86 -6.23 3.27
C VAL A 141 -1.69 -6.25 4.54
N ARG A 142 -1.82 -5.07 5.16
CA ARG A 142 -2.63 -4.79 6.35
C ARG A 142 -3.58 -3.60 6.09
N GLY A 143 -4.58 -3.47 6.94
CA GLY A 143 -5.50 -2.34 6.93
C GLY A 143 -6.31 -2.19 5.64
N THR A 144 -6.66 -0.94 5.33
CA THR A 144 -7.35 -0.55 4.09
C THR A 144 -6.39 -0.04 3.01
N ASN A 145 -6.84 -0.04 1.75
CA ASN A 145 -6.24 0.79 0.70
C ASN A 145 -7.06 2.08 0.49
N ASP A 146 -6.63 2.89 -0.47
CA ASP A 146 -7.23 4.18 -0.86
C ASP A 146 -8.68 4.04 -1.39
N GLU A 147 -9.09 2.83 -1.80
CA GLU A 147 -10.47 2.52 -2.26
C GLU A 147 -11.37 1.93 -1.16
N GLY A 148 -10.89 1.81 0.08
CA GLY A 148 -11.68 1.22 1.17
C GLY A 148 -11.73 -0.32 1.16
N HIS A 149 -10.99 -0.99 0.27
CA HIS A 149 -10.82 -2.44 0.32
C HIS A 149 -9.91 -2.79 1.50
N VAL A 150 -10.34 -3.75 2.32
CA VAL A 150 -9.56 -4.21 3.49
C VAL A 150 -8.82 -5.51 3.21
N ALA A 151 -7.64 -5.63 3.78
CA ALA A 151 -6.86 -6.87 3.73
C ALA A 151 -7.61 -8.04 4.40
N ASN A 152 -7.47 -9.24 3.86
CA ASN A 152 -8.09 -10.48 4.37
C ASN A 152 -9.61 -10.44 4.47
N PHE A 153 -10.26 -9.73 3.55
CA PHE A 153 -11.71 -9.74 3.49
C PHE A 153 -12.21 -11.13 3.06
N VAL A 154 -13.01 -11.77 3.92
CA VAL A 154 -13.56 -13.12 3.66
C VAL A 154 -15.07 -13.11 3.90
N GLU A 155 -15.82 -13.63 2.93
CA GLU A 155 -17.20 -14.06 3.10
C GLU A 155 -17.22 -15.53 3.54
N THR A 156 -17.88 -15.84 4.65
CA THR A 156 -18.08 -17.23 5.10
C THR A 156 -19.58 -17.54 5.14
N GLU A 157 -19.97 -18.56 4.38
CA GLU A 157 -21.35 -19.01 4.23
C GLU A 157 -21.54 -20.40 4.81
N GLN A 158 -22.48 -20.55 5.73
CA GLN A 158 -22.91 -21.82 6.32
C GLN A 158 -24.24 -22.25 5.72
N MET A 159 -24.33 -23.47 5.19
CA MET A 159 -25.53 -23.96 4.49
C MET A 159 -25.99 -25.34 4.99
N VAL A 160 -27.31 -25.54 4.98
CA VAL A 160 -27.93 -26.86 5.12
C VAL A 160 -28.87 -27.07 3.92
N TYR A 161 -28.63 -28.15 3.17
CA TYR A 161 -29.52 -28.63 2.12
C TYR A 161 -30.26 -29.88 2.59
N LEU A 162 -31.55 -29.96 2.31
CA LEU A 162 -32.36 -31.16 2.56
C LEU A 162 -33.47 -31.22 1.51
N ASP A 163 -33.54 -32.33 0.77
CA ASP A 163 -34.45 -32.48 -0.37
C ASP A 163 -34.29 -31.30 -1.36
N ASN A 164 -35.32 -30.47 -1.54
CA ASN A 164 -35.27 -29.25 -2.38
C ASN A 164 -35.13 -27.95 -1.56
N GLU A 165 -34.93 -28.03 -0.25
CA GLU A 165 -34.78 -26.88 0.63
C GLU A 165 -33.31 -26.54 0.87
N ILE A 166 -33.04 -25.23 0.99
CA ILE A 166 -31.74 -24.70 1.38
C ILE A 166 -31.93 -23.61 2.44
N THR A 167 -31.14 -23.69 3.51
CA THR A 167 -30.85 -22.55 4.38
C THR A 167 -29.40 -22.11 4.19
N SER A 168 -29.15 -20.80 4.17
CA SER A 168 -27.81 -20.21 4.02
C SER A 168 -27.63 -19.00 4.92
N TYR A 169 -26.56 -18.98 5.72
CA TYR A 169 -26.20 -17.89 6.62
C TYR A 169 -24.80 -17.35 6.27
N LEU A 170 -24.73 -16.06 5.95
CA LEU A 170 -23.51 -15.37 5.54
C LEU A 170 -22.96 -14.49 6.67
N GLN A 171 -21.65 -14.57 6.89
CA GLN A 171 -20.89 -13.70 7.80
C GLN A 171 -19.67 -13.13 7.08
N THR A 172 -19.18 -11.98 7.53
CA THR A 172 -17.98 -11.35 6.95
C THR A 172 -16.89 -11.16 8.00
N ARG A 173 -15.64 -11.19 7.55
CA ARG A 173 -14.48 -10.75 8.35
C ARG A 173 -13.48 -10.02 7.48
N GLY A 174 -12.62 -9.23 8.11
CA GLY A 174 -11.54 -8.52 7.44
C GLY A 174 -10.80 -7.60 8.39
N SER A 175 -9.64 -7.13 7.95
CA SER A 175 -8.77 -6.22 8.72
C SER A 175 -9.51 -4.95 9.15
N VAL A 176 -8.99 -4.27 10.18
CA VAL A 176 -9.52 -2.95 10.59
C VAL A 176 -9.42 -1.97 9.40
N PRO A 177 -10.51 -1.26 9.04
CA PRO A 177 -10.59 -0.40 7.86
C PRO A 177 -9.91 0.96 8.07
N LEU A 178 -8.64 0.93 8.48
CA LEU A 178 -7.78 2.10 8.69
C LEU A 178 -6.42 1.83 8.04
N PHE A 179 -5.63 2.88 7.81
CA PHE A 179 -4.25 2.72 7.34
C PHE A 179 -3.34 2.36 8.51
N TRP A 180 -2.95 1.09 8.59
CA TRP A 180 -2.04 0.61 9.61
C TRP A 180 -1.14 -0.52 9.09
N GLU A 181 0.01 -0.64 9.72
CA GLU A 181 1.06 -1.58 9.38
C GLU A 181 1.61 -2.27 10.65
N GLN A 182 2.37 -3.34 10.43
CA GLN A 182 3.09 -4.03 11.49
C GLN A 182 4.50 -4.35 10.99
N PRO A 183 5.37 -3.32 10.86
CA PRO A 183 6.72 -3.49 10.32
C PRO A 183 7.58 -4.34 11.25
N GLY A 184 8.45 -5.15 10.67
CA GLY A 184 9.50 -5.88 11.39
C GLY A 184 9.58 -7.38 11.04
N VAL A 185 10.76 -7.78 10.56
CA VAL A 185 11.23 -9.18 10.40
C VAL A 185 12.03 -9.63 11.65
N GLN A 186 12.41 -8.69 12.52
CA GLN A 186 13.21 -8.96 13.72
C GLN A 186 12.33 -9.38 14.91
N VAL A 187 12.59 -10.61 15.39
CA VAL A 187 11.90 -11.27 16.51
C VAL A 187 11.85 -10.34 17.73
N GLY A 188 10.64 -9.96 18.15
CA GLY A 188 10.39 -9.22 19.40
C GLY A 188 9.86 -7.78 19.25
N SER A 189 9.75 -7.24 18.03
CA SER A 189 9.37 -5.82 17.81
C SER A 189 8.19 -5.58 16.85
N HIS A 190 7.26 -6.54 16.69
CA HIS A 190 6.07 -6.40 15.82
C HIS A 190 5.02 -5.44 16.41
N LYS A 191 5.34 -4.16 16.57
CA LYS A 191 4.42 -3.14 17.06
C LYS A 191 3.50 -2.68 15.94
N VAL A 192 2.21 -2.61 16.26
CA VAL A 192 1.19 -2.04 15.37
C VAL A 192 1.42 -0.53 15.29
N ARG A 193 1.43 0.02 14.09
CA ARG A 193 1.57 1.45 13.84
C ARG A 193 0.48 1.90 12.87
N VAL A 194 -0.16 3.03 13.17
CA VAL A 194 -1.01 3.73 12.20
C VAL A 194 -0.10 4.38 11.17
N SER A 195 -0.24 4.03 9.88
CA SER A 195 0.69 4.45 8.82
C SER A 195 0.33 5.80 8.20
N ARG A 196 -0.93 6.22 8.32
CA ARG A 196 -1.42 7.52 7.82
C ARG A 196 -2.33 8.20 8.83
N GLY A 197 -2.37 9.52 8.80
CA GLY A 197 -3.13 10.35 9.73
C GLY A 197 -4.64 10.08 9.70
N TYR A 198 -5.32 10.71 10.66
CA TYR A 198 -6.75 10.54 10.89
C TYR A 198 -7.57 10.84 9.63
N GLU A 199 -7.47 12.04 9.04
CA GLU A 199 -8.31 12.42 7.90
C GLU A 199 -8.10 11.52 6.66
N SER A 200 -6.87 11.05 6.40
CA SER A 200 -6.63 10.05 5.34
C SER A 200 -7.37 8.75 5.62
N SER A 201 -7.29 8.24 6.86
CA SER A 201 -8.00 7.02 7.26
C SER A 201 -9.52 7.18 7.26
N LYS A 202 -10.04 8.39 7.55
CA LYS A 202 -11.48 8.70 7.55
C LYS A 202 -12.11 8.52 6.17
N SER A 203 -11.45 9.01 5.12
CA SER A 203 -11.91 8.83 3.73
C SER A 203 -12.04 7.35 3.37
N ALA A 204 -10.97 6.57 3.57
CA ALA A 204 -10.97 5.14 3.26
C ALA A 204 -11.95 4.34 4.16
N PHE A 205 -12.09 4.72 5.42
CA PHE A 205 -13.08 4.15 6.35
C PHE A 205 -14.50 4.36 5.83
N ASN A 206 -14.84 5.58 5.40
CA ASN A 206 -16.18 5.88 4.88
C ASN A 206 -16.48 5.08 3.61
N LYS A 207 -15.54 5.04 2.65
CA LYS A 207 -15.64 4.18 1.45
C LYS A 207 -15.91 2.71 1.82
N HIS A 208 -15.17 2.18 2.81
CA HIS A 208 -15.37 0.81 3.29
C HIS A 208 -16.79 0.59 3.86
N MET A 209 -17.28 1.51 4.69
CA MET A 209 -18.59 1.36 5.33
C MET A 209 -19.74 1.47 4.32
N VAL A 210 -19.64 2.40 3.35
CA VAL A 210 -20.59 2.50 2.23
C VAL A 210 -20.63 1.18 1.46
N MET A 211 -19.45 0.68 1.06
CA MET A 211 -19.34 -0.59 0.34
C MET A 211 -19.94 -1.78 1.11
N MET A 212 -19.74 -1.84 2.44
CA MET A 212 -20.35 -2.88 3.26
C MET A 212 -21.88 -2.78 3.27
N LYS A 213 -22.44 -1.58 3.34
CA LYS A 213 -23.90 -1.36 3.30
C LYS A 213 -24.48 -1.69 1.92
N GLU A 214 -23.83 -1.30 0.83
CA GLU A 214 -24.31 -1.60 -0.52
C GLU A 214 -24.28 -3.10 -0.82
N LYS A 215 -23.19 -3.79 -0.45
CA LYS A 215 -23.01 -5.22 -0.76
C LYS A 215 -23.82 -6.14 0.14
N TYR A 216 -23.98 -5.78 1.43
CA TYR A 216 -24.54 -6.67 2.45
C TYR A 216 -25.72 -6.10 3.23
N ASN A 217 -26.12 -4.86 2.95
CA ASN A 217 -27.19 -4.15 3.65
C ASN A 217 -26.82 -3.91 5.14
N LYS A 218 -27.71 -4.18 6.10
CA LYS A 218 -27.48 -3.85 7.53
C LYS A 218 -26.21 -4.51 8.08
N GLN A 219 -25.46 -3.80 8.92
CA GLN A 219 -24.19 -4.28 9.47
C GLN A 219 -24.18 -4.23 11.00
N VAL A 220 -23.38 -5.11 11.60
CA VAL A 220 -22.87 -4.94 12.97
C VAL A 220 -21.39 -5.29 13.00
N ILE A 221 -20.59 -4.45 13.66
CA ILE A 221 -19.14 -4.63 13.79
C ILE A 221 -18.85 -5.29 15.13
N ILE A 222 -18.10 -6.40 15.12
CA ILE A 222 -17.55 -7.03 16.31
C ILE A 222 -16.03 -6.89 16.30
N ASN A 223 -15.53 -6.04 17.18
CA ASN A 223 -14.12 -5.71 17.28
C ASN A 223 -13.45 -6.50 18.42
N LEU A 224 -12.60 -7.46 18.05
CA LEU A 224 -11.94 -8.40 18.96
C LEU A 224 -10.55 -7.98 19.44
N LEU A 225 -10.16 -6.72 19.19
CA LEU A 225 -8.85 -6.21 19.59
C LEU A 225 -8.74 -6.07 21.11
N GLY A 226 -7.54 -6.30 21.63
CA GLY A 226 -7.21 -6.03 23.03
C GLY A 226 -7.44 -4.56 23.40
N THR A 227 -7.79 -4.30 24.66
CA THR A 227 -8.06 -2.96 25.20
C THR A 227 -6.99 -2.51 26.22
N SER A 228 -6.05 -3.38 26.56
CA SER A 228 -4.95 -3.06 27.49
C SER A 228 -3.94 -2.11 26.85
N LEU A 229 -3.85 -0.89 27.40
CA LEU A 229 -2.86 0.13 27.03
C LEU A 229 -1.45 -0.14 27.58
N VAL A 230 -1.26 -1.24 28.31
CA VAL A 230 0.02 -1.62 28.91
C VAL A 230 0.44 -3.00 28.41
N GLY A 231 1.74 -3.16 28.17
CA GLY A 231 2.37 -4.44 27.80
C GLY A 231 2.25 -4.77 26.31
N SER A 232 2.38 -6.06 25.97
CA SER A 232 2.42 -6.57 24.58
C SER A 232 1.13 -6.38 23.77
N LYS A 233 0.10 -5.74 24.34
CA LYS A 233 -1.22 -5.50 23.75
C LYS A 233 -1.53 -4.04 23.48
N GLU A 234 -0.61 -3.14 23.81
CA GLU A 234 -0.73 -1.70 23.56
C GLU A 234 -1.11 -1.37 22.11
N GLY A 235 -0.45 -2.03 21.14
CA GLY A 235 -0.73 -1.80 19.71
C GLY A 235 -2.15 -2.20 19.26
N GLU A 236 -2.73 -3.25 19.86
CA GLU A 236 -4.13 -3.62 19.59
C GLU A 236 -5.09 -2.61 20.22
N ALA A 237 -4.79 -2.14 21.43
CA ALA A 237 -5.60 -1.15 22.12
C ALA A 237 -5.61 0.20 21.39
N MET A 238 -4.45 0.66 20.92
CA MET A 238 -4.34 1.85 20.07
C MET A 238 -5.20 1.70 18.81
N LEU A 239 -5.04 0.61 18.05
CA LEU A 239 -5.81 0.39 16.83
C LEU A 239 -7.32 0.28 17.09
N SER A 240 -7.71 -0.32 18.22
CA SER A 240 -9.10 -0.41 18.65
C SER A 240 -9.70 0.96 18.99
N GLN A 241 -8.94 1.83 19.63
CA GLN A 241 -9.35 3.20 19.95
C GLN A 241 -9.51 4.04 18.69
N GLU A 242 -8.57 3.97 17.75
CA GLU A 242 -8.67 4.68 16.48
C GLU A 242 -9.87 4.21 15.66
N PHE A 243 -10.13 2.90 15.60
CA PHE A 243 -11.30 2.38 14.89
C PHE A 243 -12.62 2.83 15.50
N GLN A 244 -12.71 2.87 16.84
CA GLN A 244 -13.88 3.41 17.53
C GLN A 244 -14.03 4.91 17.31
N LYS A 245 -12.93 5.67 17.29
CA LYS A 245 -12.93 7.10 17.06
C LYS A 245 -13.49 7.43 15.68
N HIS A 246 -12.90 6.83 14.63
CA HIS A 246 -13.39 6.96 13.26
C HIS A 246 -14.87 6.62 13.12
N HIS A 247 -15.31 5.52 13.73
CA HIS A 247 -16.70 5.13 13.71
C HIS A 247 -17.63 6.16 14.36
N LYS A 248 -17.28 6.61 15.58
CA LYS A 248 -18.09 7.58 16.36
C LYS A 248 -18.22 8.94 15.67
N GLU A 249 -17.19 9.35 14.95
CA GLU A 249 -17.13 10.64 14.25
C GLU A 249 -17.59 10.54 12.78
N SER A 250 -17.94 9.35 12.29
CA SER A 250 -18.45 9.14 10.92
C SER A 250 -19.97 9.29 10.82
N VAL A 251 -20.48 9.37 9.59
CA VAL A 251 -21.91 9.30 9.28
C VAL A 251 -22.49 7.88 9.45
N HIS A 252 -21.65 6.87 9.74
CA HIS A 252 -22.03 5.46 9.80
C HIS A 252 -22.33 4.97 11.23
N THR A 253 -22.72 5.88 12.14
CA THR A 253 -23.05 5.56 13.54
C THR A 253 -24.31 4.71 13.69
N ASP A 254 -25.08 4.53 12.61
CA ASP A 254 -26.18 3.58 12.52
C ASP A 254 -25.72 2.11 12.55
N ILE A 255 -24.45 1.83 12.24
CA ILE A 255 -23.85 0.51 12.39
C ILE A 255 -23.45 0.31 13.86
N PRO A 256 -23.96 -0.70 14.59
CA PRO A 256 -23.51 -0.92 15.95
C PRO A 256 -22.06 -1.43 15.97
N HIS A 257 -21.22 -0.83 16.82
CA HIS A 257 -19.81 -1.23 17.01
C HIS A 257 -19.62 -1.83 18.41
N VAL A 258 -19.52 -3.15 18.47
CA VAL A 258 -19.34 -3.92 19.71
C VAL A 258 -17.87 -4.23 19.93
N VAL A 259 -17.28 -3.61 20.96
CA VAL A 259 -15.95 -3.95 21.44
C VAL A 259 -16.03 -5.15 22.38
N PHE A 260 -15.30 -6.20 22.05
CA PHE A 260 -15.24 -7.43 22.84
C PHE A 260 -13.77 -7.87 22.93
N ASP A 261 -13.08 -7.47 24.01
CA ASP A 261 -11.67 -7.83 24.20
C ASP A 261 -11.52 -9.34 24.40
N TYR A 262 -11.24 -10.04 23.31
CA TYR A 262 -11.18 -11.49 23.30
C TYR A 262 -10.12 -12.05 24.26
N HIS A 263 -9.02 -11.32 24.51
CA HIS A 263 -7.98 -11.77 25.42
C HIS A 263 -8.44 -11.76 26.88
N GLN A 264 -9.25 -10.76 27.26
CA GLN A 264 -9.82 -10.65 28.60
C GLN A 264 -11.02 -11.57 28.76
N GLU A 265 -11.97 -11.49 27.82
CA GLU A 265 -13.25 -12.19 27.89
C GLU A 265 -13.08 -13.70 27.74
N CYS A 266 -12.21 -14.17 26.86
CA CYS A 266 -11.98 -15.60 26.63
C CYS A 266 -10.67 -16.11 27.26
N ARG A 267 -10.21 -15.46 28.35
CA ARG A 267 -8.97 -15.84 29.04
C ARG A 267 -9.00 -17.30 29.47
N GLY A 268 -7.89 -18.00 29.26
CA GLY A 268 -7.79 -19.44 29.57
C GLY A 268 -8.65 -20.34 28.67
N GLY A 269 -9.18 -19.81 27.55
CA GLY A 269 -10.05 -20.56 26.64
C GLY A 269 -11.51 -20.62 27.10
N ASN A 270 -11.93 -19.80 28.07
CA ASN A 270 -13.31 -19.77 28.55
C ASN A 270 -14.26 -19.17 27.50
N GLN A 271 -14.86 -20.03 26.67
CA GLN A 271 -15.80 -19.63 25.64
C GLN A 271 -17.21 -19.33 26.16
N ALA A 272 -17.51 -19.58 27.44
CA ALA A 272 -18.83 -19.28 28.02
C ALA A 272 -19.17 -17.77 27.94
N ASN A 273 -18.15 -16.91 28.00
CA ASN A 273 -18.32 -15.46 27.90
C ASN A 273 -18.74 -14.97 26.50
N LEU A 274 -18.74 -15.84 25.48
CA LEU A 274 -19.37 -15.51 24.18
C LEU A 274 -20.89 -15.31 24.31
N GLN A 275 -21.53 -15.83 25.34
CA GLN A 275 -22.93 -15.52 25.64
C GLN A 275 -23.14 -14.04 25.99
N ASN A 276 -22.16 -13.39 26.61
CA ASN A 276 -22.20 -11.95 26.85
C ASN A 276 -22.16 -11.18 25.52
N LEU A 277 -21.38 -11.65 24.54
CA LEU A 277 -21.37 -11.09 23.20
C LEU A 277 -22.75 -11.24 22.53
N LYS A 278 -23.34 -12.44 22.58
CA LYS A 278 -24.69 -12.69 22.06
C LYS A 278 -25.72 -11.72 22.64
N SER A 279 -25.70 -11.50 23.96
CA SER A 279 -26.64 -10.58 24.61
C SER A 279 -26.61 -9.15 24.06
N LYS A 280 -25.46 -8.71 23.53
CA LYS A 280 -25.27 -7.37 22.94
C LYS A 280 -25.74 -7.27 21.48
N ILE A 281 -25.87 -8.40 20.77
CA ILE A 281 -26.16 -8.42 19.32
C ILE A 281 -27.40 -9.24 18.95
N VAL A 282 -28.14 -9.77 19.93
CA VAL A 282 -29.26 -10.70 19.68
C VAL A 282 -30.34 -10.09 18.80
N GLN A 283 -30.62 -8.79 18.96
CA GLN A 283 -31.58 -8.07 18.13
C GLN A 283 -31.14 -8.06 16.66
N GLN A 284 -29.86 -7.77 16.41
CA GLN A 284 -29.29 -7.75 15.07
C GLN A 284 -29.27 -9.14 14.45
N LEU A 285 -28.95 -10.19 15.22
CA LEU A 285 -28.99 -11.58 14.73
C LEU A 285 -30.40 -11.97 14.25
N GLN A 286 -31.42 -11.65 15.04
CA GLN A 286 -32.82 -11.92 14.70
C GLN A 286 -33.30 -11.11 13.49
N GLU A 287 -32.91 -9.83 13.42
CA GLU A 287 -33.28 -8.93 12.33
C GLU A 287 -32.59 -9.29 11.00
N PHE A 288 -31.31 -9.65 11.04
CA PHE A 288 -30.53 -9.97 9.84
C PHE A 288 -30.97 -11.31 9.27
N GLY A 289 -31.23 -12.29 10.15
CA GLY A 289 -31.69 -13.62 9.80
C GLY A 289 -30.74 -14.37 8.87
N PHE A 290 -31.30 -15.28 8.09
CA PHE A 290 -30.60 -16.11 7.11
C PHE A 290 -31.49 -16.33 5.88
N TYR A 291 -30.89 -16.74 4.77
CA TYR A 291 -31.59 -17.07 3.54
C TYR A 291 -32.27 -18.44 3.64
N HIS A 292 -33.53 -18.55 3.20
CA HIS A 292 -34.27 -19.80 3.12
C HIS A 292 -35.08 -19.88 1.82
N ALA A 293 -34.94 -20.98 1.08
CA ALA A 293 -35.69 -21.23 -0.13
C ALA A 293 -36.03 -22.72 -0.29
N SER A 294 -37.14 -23.00 -0.98
CA SER A 294 -37.56 -24.34 -1.42
C SER A 294 -37.67 -24.34 -2.94
N GLY A 295 -36.71 -24.96 -3.62
CA GLY A 295 -36.57 -24.87 -5.07
C GLY A 295 -36.46 -23.41 -5.53
N PRO A 296 -37.29 -22.93 -6.49
CA PRO A 296 -37.26 -21.54 -6.94
C PRO A 296 -37.96 -20.57 -5.98
N HIS A 297 -38.67 -21.05 -4.96
CA HIS A 297 -39.46 -20.19 -4.08
C HIS A 297 -38.63 -19.73 -2.87
N VAL A 298 -38.42 -18.42 -2.75
CA VAL A 298 -37.67 -17.80 -1.65
C VAL A 298 -38.63 -17.44 -0.51
N HIS A 299 -38.42 -18.03 0.67
CA HIS A 299 -39.22 -17.77 1.87
C HIS A 299 -38.64 -16.65 2.73
N ARG A 300 -37.31 -16.54 2.79
CA ARG A 300 -36.60 -15.55 3.60
C ARG A 300 -35.31 -15.12 2.91
N MET A 301 -35.03 -13.82 2.95
CA MET A 301 -33.74 -13.26 2.56
C MET A 301 -33.00 -12.76 3.80
N GLN A 302 -31.70 -13.05 3.86
CA GLN A 302 -30.82 -12.40 4.82
C GLN A 302 -30.71 -10.90 4.47
N SER A 303 -30.86 -10.05 5.49
CA SER A 303 -30.97 -8.59 5.33
C SER A 303 -29.80 -7.79 5.92
N GLY A 304 -28.81 -8.48 6.47
CA GLY A 304 -27.60 -7.89 7.04
C GLY A 304 -26.53 -8.91 7.36
N THR A 305 -25.33 -8.46 7.74
CA THR A 305 -24.22 -9.35 8.13
C THR A 305 -23.50 -8.88 9.40
N VAL A 306 -23.00 -9.85 10.16
CA VAL A 306 -22.04 -9.61 11.24
C VAL A 306 -20.63 -9.55 10.64
N ARG A 307 -19.95 -8.41 10.83
CA ARG A 307 -18.58 -8.19 10.41
C ARG A 307 -17.65 -8.32 11.62
N VAL A 308 -16.82 -9.36 11.63
CA VAL A 308 -15.87 -9.60 12.73
C VAL A 308 -14.47 -9.18 12.33
N ASN A 309 -13.79 -8.38 13.15
CA ASN A 309 -12.39 -8.03 12.95
C ASN A 309 -11.54 -8.38 14.16
N CYS A 310 -10.25 -8.56 13.87
CA CYS A 310 -9.22 -8.78 14.86
C CYS A 310 -7.88 -8.31 14.26
N LEU A 311 -6.78 -8.38 15.01
CA LEU A 311 -5.47 -7.97 14.48
C LEU A 311 -5.09 -8.79 13.25
N ASP A 312 -5.14 -10.12 13.36
CA ASP A 312 -4.77 -11.03 12.27
C ASP A 312 -5.97 -11.58 11.48
N CYS A 313 -7.20 -11.39 11.96
CA CYS A 313 -8.41 -11.96 11.35
C CYS A 313 -8.35 -13.50 11.11
N LEU A 314 -7.62 -14.20 11.97
CA LEU A 314 -7.43 -15.66 11.93
C LEU A 314 -8.22 -16.37 13.04
N ASP A 315 -7.53 -16.71 14.13
CA ASP A 315 -7.98 -17.66 15.15
C ASP A 315 -9.18 -17.09 15.94
N ARG A 316 -9.06 -15.87 16.46
CA ARG A 316 -10.09 -15.20 17.27
C ARG A 316 -11.38 -14.97 16.48
N THR A 317 -11.27 -14.50 15.24
CA THR A 317 -12.41 -14.33 14.33
C THR A 317 -13.08 -15.66 14.01
N ASN A 318 -12.31 -16.74 13.77
CA ASN A 318 -12.90 -18.05 13.50
C ASN A 318 -13.70 -18.57 14.70
N CYS A 319 -13.19 -18.38 15.93
CA CYS A 319 -13.91 -18.79 17.13
C CYS A 319 -15.26 -18.05 17.27
N VAL A 320 -15.27 -16.73 17.07
CA VAL A 320 -16.51 -15.94 17.14
C VAL A 320 -17.46 -16.28 16.00
N GLN A 321 -16.99 -16.41 14.76
CA GLN A 321 -17.83 -16.81 13.63
C GLN A 321 -18.41 -18.23 13.79
N THR A 322 -17.64 -19.15 14.39
CA THR A 322 -18.13 -20.50 14.75
C THR A 322 -19.27 -20.42 15.75
N PHE A 323 -19.10 -19.61 16.81
CA PHE A 323 -20.13 -19.40 17.81
C PHE A 323 -21.42 -18.86 17.19
N LEU A 324 -21.33 -17.78 16.40
CA LEU A 324 -22.48 -17.19 15.72
C LEU A 324 -23.13 -18.16 14.72
N GLY A 325 -22.31 -18.93 13.99
CA GLY A 325 -22.80 -19.95 13.06
C GLY A 325 -23.62 -21.04 13.76
N LEU A 326 -23.22 -21.47 14.96
CA LEU A 326 -23.94 -22.47 15.75
C LEU A 326 -25.21 -21.90 16.40
N GLU A 327 -25.21 -20.64 16.79
CA GLU A 327 -26.44 -19.96 17.29
C GLU A 327 -27.49 -19.88 16.18
N ILE A 328 -27.12 -19.48 14.96
CA ILE A 328 -28.02 -19.44 13.81
C ILE A 328 -28.39 -20.85 13.31
N LEU A 329 -27.49 -21.84 13.45
CA LEU A 329 -27.78 -23.22 13.08
C LEU A 329 -29.02 -23.76 13.80
N ALA A 330 -29.22 -23.41 15.07
CA ALA A 330 -30.41 -23.82 15.81
C ALA A 330 -31.70 -23.34 15.10
N GLU A 331 -31.74 -22.08 14.66
CA GLU A 331 -32.87 -21.50 13.92
C GLU A 331 -33.02 -22.08 12.51
N GLN A 332 -31.91 -22.39 11.83
CA GLN A 332 -31.91 -23.08 10.54
C GLN A 332 -32.56 -24.46 10.66
N LEU A 333 -32.16 -25.25 11.67
CA LEU A 333 -32.71 -26.58 11.92
C LEU A 333 -34.18 -26.55 12.32
N GLU A 334 -34.60 -25.55 13.11
CA GLU A 334 -36.01 -25.33 13.44
C GLU A 334 -36.84 -25.03 12.20
N THR A 335 -36.35 -24.15 11.33
CA THR A 335 -37.02 -23.79 10.06
C THR A 335 -37.17 -25.00 9.14
N MET A 336 -36.17 -25.88 9.09
CA MET A 336 -36.20 -27.12 8.31
C MET A 336 -36.92 -28.28 9.03
N LYS A 337 -37.53 -28.03 10.20
CA LYS A 337 -38.26 -29.03 11.01
C LYS A 337 -37.41 -30.24 11.40
N LEU A 338 -36.15 -29.99 11.77
CA LEU A 338 -35.17 -31.02 12.17
C LEU A 338 -34.95 -31.10 13.68
N THR A 339 -35.82 -30.47 14.48
CA THR A 339 -35.69 -30.35 15.94
C THR A 339 -36.42 -31.43 16.74
N ASP A 340 -37.21 -32.28 16.08
CA ASP A 340 -38.01 -33.35 16.73
C ASP A 340 -37.18 -34.35 17.53
N LYS A 341 -35.91 -34.56 17.12
CA LYS A 341 -34.99 -35.51 17.76
C LYS A 341 -33.72 -34.80 18.21
N LYS A 342 -33.47 -34.75 19.52
CA LYS A 342 -32.23 -34.18 20.11
C LYS A 342 -30.94 -34.75 19.50
N GLN A 343 -30.94 -36.03 19.13
CA GLN A 343 -29.80 -36.68 18.47
C GLN A 343 -29.46 -36.08 17.11
N VAL A 344 -30.47 -35.61 16.35
CA VAL A 344 -30.27 -34.97 15.04
C VAL A 344 -29.59 -33.61 15.23
N ILE A 345 -30.10 -32.80 16.16
CA ILE A 345 -29.51 -31.50 16.53
C ILE A 345 -28.04 -31.67 16.94
N SER A 346 -27.77 -32.58 17.88
CA SER A 346 -26.41 -32.86 18.35
C SER A 346 -25.46 -33.28 17.23
N ARG A 347 -25.95 -34.05 16.25
CA ARG A 347 -25.15 -34.49 15.11
C ARG A 347 -24.80 -33.34 14.17
N PHE A 348 -25.76 -32.45 13.88
CA PHE A 348 -25.48 -31.25 13.09
C PHE A 348 -24.48 -30.34 13.80
N GLU A 349 -24.65 -30.10 15.11
CA GLU A 349 -23.71 -29.29 15.88
C GLU A 349 -22.29 -29.85 15.86
N GLU A 350 -22.11 -31.16 16.08
CA GLU A 350 -20.80 -31.81 16.03
C GLU A 350 -20.15 -31.68 14.64
N VAL A 351 -20.93 -31.92 13.59
CA VAL A 351 -20.47 -31.81 12.20
C VAL A 351 -20.05 -30.38 11.87
N PHE A 352 -20.88 -29.38 12.19
CA PHE A 352 -20.54 -27.98 11.94
C PHE A 352 -19.35 -27.52 12.77
N ARG A 353 -19.24 -27.90 14.06
CA ARG A 353 -18.06 -27.60 14.88
C ARG A 353 -16.77 -28.10 14.21
N GLN A 354 -16.77 -29.33 13.73
CA GLN A 354 -15.59 -29.89 13.06
C GLN A 354 -15.28 -29.19 11.72
N MET A 355 -16.32 -28.87 10.92
CA MET A 355 -16.13 -28.11 9.68
C MET A 355 -15.60 -26.70 9.94
N TRP A 356 -16.08 -26.01 10.98
CA TRP A 356 -15.57 -24.70 11.37
C TRP A 356 -14.10 -24.72 11.82
N VAL A 357 -13.66 -25.79 12.49
CA VAL A 357 -12.24 -26.00 12.82
C VAL A 357 -11.40 -26.15 11.56
N ASN A 358 -11.86 -26.96 10.60
CA ASN A 358 -11.15 -27.16 9.33
C ASN A 358 -11.10 -25.87 8.51
N ASN A 359 -12.23 -25.17 8.39
CA ASN A 359 -12.33 -23.86 7.73
C ASN A 359 -11.33 -22.86 8.31
N GLY A 360 -11.26 -22.74 9.65
CA GLY A 360 -10.29 -21.89 10.32
C GLY A 360 -8.84 -22.26 10.00
N ASN A 361 -8.53 -23.55 9.94
CA ASN A 361 -7.21 -24.04 9.57
C ASN A 361 -6.84 -23.67 8.13
N GLU A 362 -7.72 -23.88 7.16
CA GLU A 362 -7.44 -23.59 5.75
C GLU A 362 -7.27 -22.08 5.51
N ILE A 363 -8.15 -21.24 6.06
CA ILE A 363 -8.00 -19.79 5.89
C ILE A 363 -6.74 -19.26 6.59
N SER A 364 -6.36 -19.84 7.73
CA SER A 364 -5.08 -19.51 8.39
C SER A 364 -3.86 -19.82 7.52
N LYS A 365 -3.87 -20.92 6.75
CA LYS A 365 -2.76 -21.27 5.85
C LYS A 365 -2.58 -20.26 4.74
N ILE A 366 -3.67 -19.70 4.21
CA ILE A 366 -3.61 -18.70 3.15
C ILE A 366 -2.83 -17.47 3.62
N TYR A 367 -3.04 -17.03 4.86
CA TYR A 367 -2.49 -15.77 5.34
C TYR A 367 -1.18 -15.92 6.14
N ALA A 368 -1.11 -16.90 7.04
CA ALA A 368 0.04 -17.12 7.93
C ALA A 368 0.89 -18.35 7.56
N GLY A 369 0.60 -19.00 6.43
CA GLY A 369 1.37 -20.15 5.94
C GLY A 369 1.18 -21.45 6.73
N THR A 370 0.41 -21.41 7.82
CA THR A 370 0.20 -22.54 8.74
C THR A 370 -1.26 -22.62 9.20
N GLY A 371 -1.68 -23.79 9.68
CA GLY A 371 -3.02 -23.96 10.28
C GLY A 371 -3.25 -23.10 11.53
N ALA A 372 -4.50 -23.00 11.98
CA ALA A 372 -4.92 -22.18 13.11
C ALA A 372 -4.25 -22.64 14.43
N ILE A 373 -3.98 -21.72 15.36
CA ILE A 373 -3.46 -22.07 16.70
C ILE A 373 -4.66 -22.22 17.64
N GLN A 374 -5.34 -23.36 17.52
CA GLN A 374 -6.49 -23.74 18.35
C GLN A 374 -6.48 -25.25 18.67
N GLY A 375 -5.32 -25.90 18.57
CA GLY A 375 -5.20 -27.35 18.79
C GLY A 375 -5.24 -27.73 20.27
N SER A 376 -5.66 -28.96 20.57
CA SER A 376 -5.53 -29.55 21.91
C SER A 376 -4.08 -29.88 22.30
N SER A 377 -3.12 -29.76 21.37
CA SER A 377 -1.71 -30.11 21.54
C SER A 377 -0.80 -28.88 21.54
N LYS A 378 -0.27 -28.56 22.74
CA LYS A 378 0.71 -27.46 22.93
C LYS A 378 1.99 -27.63 22.10
N LEU A 379 2.39 -28.86 21.78
CA LEU A 379 3.56 -29.16 20.95
C LEU A 379 3.32 -28.78 19.48
N MET A 380 2.14 -29.10 18.93
CA MET A 380 1.78 -28.73 17.57
C MET A 380 1.61 -27.22 17.42
N ASP A 381 1.03 -26.57 18.41
CA ASP A 381 0.90 -25.11 18.44
C ASP A 381 2.27 -24.41 18.49
N GLY A 382 3.21 -24.95 19.26
CA GLY A 382 4.61 -24.50 19.28
C GLY A 382 5.30 -24.62 17.92
N ALA A 383 5.16 -25.78 17.25
CA ALA A 383 5.71 -26.01 15.92
C ALA A 383 5.10 -25.09 14.86
N ARG A 384 3.77 -24.88 14.89
CA ARG A 384 3.07 -23.93 14.01
C ARG A 384 3.56 -22.50 14.21
N SER A 385 3.76 -22.07 15.46
CA SER A 385 4.29 -20.75 15.79
C SER A 385 5.71 -20.52 15.24
N ALA A 386 6.58 -21.51 15.35
CA ALA A 386 7.94 -21.47 14.78
C ALA A 386 7.90 -21.41 13.24
N ALA A 387 7.08 -22.25 12.60
CA ALA A 387 6.91 -22.24 11.14
C ALA A 387 6.34 -20.90 10.62
N ARG A 388 5.36 -20.31 11.32
CA ARG A 388 4.86 -18.95 11.03
C ARG A 388 5.99 -17.94 11.03
N THR A 389 6.88 -18.01 12.03
CA THR A 389 8.00 -17.06 12.16
C THR A 389 8.95 -17.15 10.97
N ILE A 390 9.30 -18.36 10.53
CA ILE A 390 10.20 -18.57 9.37
C ILE A 390 9.53 -18.10 8.07
N GLN A 391 8.29 -18.55 7.83
CA GLN A 391 7.59 -18.29 6.57
C GLN A 391 7.31 -16.81 6.36
N ASN A 392 6.87 -16.13 7.42
CA ASN A 392 6.53 -14.73 7.35
C ASN A 392 7.77 -13.81 7.24
N ASN A 393 8.95 -14.29 7.62
CA ASN A 393 10.18 -13.49 7.61
C ASN A 393 11.01 -13.67 6.33
N LEU A 394 10.85 -14.80 5.63
CA LEU A 394 11.72 -15.14 4.48
C LEU A 394 10.98 -15.32 3.16
N LEU A 395 9.70 -15.74 3.19
CA LEU A 395 8.97 -16.16 1.99
C LEU A 395 7.77 -15.25 1.65
N ASP A 396 7.46 -14.27 2.50
CA ASP A 396 6.26 -13.43 2.37
C ASP A 396 6.30 -12.57 1.10
N ASN A 397 7.47 -12.03 0.74
CA ASN A 397 7.64 -11.20 -0.46
C ASN A 397 7.45 -12.02 -1.75
N LEU A 398 8.08 -13.19 -1.84
CA LEU A 398 7.93 -14.10 -2.99
C LEU A 398 6.48 -14.52 -3.20
N LYS A 399 5.76 -14.78 -2.10
CA LYS A 399 4.34 -15.11 -2.15
C LYS A 399 3.48 -13.90 -2.55
N GLN A 400 3.82 -12.69 -2.11
CA GLN A 400 3.13 -11.47 -2.55
C GLN A 400 3.30 -11.26 -4.05
N GLU A 401 4.52 -11.41 -4.58
CA GLU A 401 4.77 -11.33 -6.03
C GLU A 401 3.95 -12.37 -6.81
N ALA A 402 3.84 -13.60 -6.29
CA ALA A 402 3.01 -14.63 -6.91
C ALA A 402 1.50 -14.27 -6.93
N ILE A 403 1.00 -13.61 -5.88
CA ILE A 403 -0.38 -13.10 -5.83
C ILE A 403 -0.56 -12.00 -6.89
N ASP A 404 0.37 -11.07 -6.98
CA ASP A 404 0.29 -9.93 -7.91
C ASP A 404 0.35 -10.41 -9.37
N ILE A 405 1.22 -11.37 -9.70
CA ILE A 405 1.26 -12.01 -11.02
C ILE A 405 -0.07 -12.71 -11.34
N LEU A 406 -0.67 -13.43 -10.39
CA LEU A 406 -1.93 -14.14 -10.62
C LEU A 406 -3.12 -13.18 -10.81
N LEU A 407 -3.13 -12.03 -10.13
CA LEU A 407 -4.25 -11.09 -10.12
C LEU A 407 -4.14 -9.94 -11.13
N VAL A 408 -2.92 -9.59 -11.57
CA VAL A 408 -2.64 -8.48 -12.50
C VAL A 408 -1.85 -8.91 -13.75
N GLY A 409 -1.23 -10.10 -13.74
CA GLY A 409 -0.41 -10.60 -14.85
C GLY A 409 1.05 -10.15 -14.83
N SER A 410 1.46 -9.28 -13.89
CA SER A 410 2.86 -8.86 -13.73
C SER A 410 3.19 -8.52 -12.26
N THR A 411 4.48 -8.47 -11.92
CA THR A 411 4.96 -8.03 -10.61
C THR A 411 4.84 -6.53 -10.40
N LEU A 412 4.49 -5.77 -11.44
CA LEU A 412 4.33 -4.33 -11.34
C LEU A 412 5.58 -3.65 -10.72
N SER A 413 6.78 -4.02 -11.17
CA SER A 413 8.03 -3.55 -10.57
C SER A 413 8.90 -2.72 -11.52
N SER A 414 8.40 -2.40 -12.71
CA SER A 414 9.10 -1.53 -13.68
C SER A 414 8.66 -0.08 -13.54
N GLU A 415 9.48 0.83 -14.08
CA GLU A 415 9.13 2.25 -14.17
C GLU A 415 7.82 2.46 -14.94
N LEU A 416 7.64 1.77 -16.07
CA LEU A 416 6.41 1.83 -16.85
C LEU A 416 5.20 1.44 -15.99
N ALA A 417 5.33 0.36 -15.21
CA ALA A 417 4.26 -0.10 -14.35
C ALA A 417 3.94 0.90 -13.22
N ASP A 418 4.95 1.62 -12.71
CA ASP A 418 4.74 2.66 -11.70
C ASP A 418 4.05 3.90 -12.25
N ARG A 419 4.47 4.33 -13.45
CA ARG A 419 3.80 5.41 -14.18
C ARG A 419 2.37 5.04 -14.54
N ALA A 420 2.13 3.81 -15.01
CA ALA A 420 0.80 3.29 -15.27
C ALA A 420 -0.07 3.27 -14.02
N ARG A 421 0.42 2.82 -12.85
CA ARG A 421 -0.33 2.85 -11.58
C ARG A 421 -0.67 4.26 -11.10
N THR A 422 0.15 5.22 -11.47
CA THR A 422 -0.06 6.62 -11.11
C THR A 422 -1.19 7.23 -11.96
N LEU A 423 -1.29 6.86 -13.24
CA LEU A 423 -2.21 7.44 -14.22
C LEU A 423 -3.50 6.63 -14.47
N LEU A 424 -3.45 5.31 -14.30
CA LEU A 424 -4.47 4.38 -14.75
C LEU A 424 -5.13 3.64 -13.58
N PRO A 425 -6.43 3.32 -13.69
CA PRO A 425 -7.14 2.54 -12.68
C PRO A 425 -6.69 1.08 -12.69
N TYR A 426 -6.77 0.41 -11.52
CA TYR A 426 -6.26 -0.94 -11.32
C TYR A 426 -6.80 -1.97 -12.33
N ASN A 427 -8.07 -1.83 -12.75
CA ASN A 427 -8.73 -2.69 -13.70
C ASN A 427 -8.19 -2.60 -15.15
N THR A 428 -7.28 -1.65 -15.46
CA THR A 428 -6.66 -1.50 -16.79
C THR A 428 -5.18 -1.91 -16.83
N LEU A 429 -4.57 -2.17 -15.67
CA LEU A 429 -3.12 -2.46 -15.57
C LEU A 429 -2.69 -3.80 -16.22
N HIS A 430 -3.65 -4.64 -16.58
CA HIS A 430 -3.44 -5.91 -17.30
C HIS A 430 -3.35 -5.71 -18.83
N ALA A 431 -3.47 -4.48 -19.32
CA ALA A 431 -3.31 -4.18 -20.74
C ALA A 431 -1.90 -4.54 -21.24
N PRO A 432 -1.74 -4.88 -22.53
CA PRO A 432 -0.42 -5.16 -23.11
C PRO A 432 0.60 -4.03 -22.87
N ILE A 433 1.89 -4.38 -22.76
CA ILE A 433 2.97 -3.39 -22.57
C ILE A 433 2.94 -2.26 -23.62
N PRO A 434 2.75 -2.53 -24.94
CA PRO A 434 2.64 -1.45 -25.93
C PRO A 434 1.50 -0.46 -25.64
N VAL A 435 0.35 -0.96 -25.17
CA VAL A 435 -0.80 -0.13 -24.81
C VAL A 435 -0.50 0.70 -23.56
N LEU A 436 0.07 0.10 -22.52
CA LEU A 436 0.46 0.82 -21.29
C LEU A 436 1.50 1.91 -21.59
N ARG A 437 2.50 1.60 -22.42
CA ARG A 437 3.53 2.53 -22.86
C ARG A 437 2.92 3.71 -23.60
N GLU A 438 2.03 3.43 -24.54
CA GLU A 438 1.38 4.47 -25.34
C GLU A 438 0.44 5.35 -24.49
N LEU A 439 -0.30 4.78 -23.54
CA LEU A 439 -1.10 5.56 -22.58
C LEU A 439 -0.22 6.48 -21.73
N CYS A 440 0.88 5.95 -21.19
CA CYS A 440 1.82 6.76 -20.42
C CYS A 440 2.45 7.87 -21.25
N ARG A 441 2.70 7.63 -22.55
CA ARG A 441 3.21 8.63 -23.50
C ARG A 441 2.17 9.72 -23.75
N ARG A 442 0.93 9.35 -24.08
CA ARG A 442 -0.21 10.23 -24.37
C ARG A 442 -0.85 10.87 -23.12
N HIS A 443 -0.26 10.72 -21.93
CA HIS A 443 -0.83 11.20 -20.67
C HIS A 443 -1.29 12.67 -20.67
N CYS A 444 -0.63 13.57 -21.42
CA CYS A 444 -1.05 14.97 -21.55
C CYS A 444 -2.43 15.14 -22.21
N GLU A 445 -2.94 14.14 -22.94
CA GLU A 445 -4.25 14.18 -23.59
C GLU A 445 -5.41 13.92 -22.64
N TYR A 446 -5.14 13.36 -21.47
CA TYR A 446 -6.14 13.09 -20.44
C TYR A 446 -5.75 13.60 -19.05
N THR A 447 -4.66 14.37 -18.97
CA THR A 447 -4.27 15.06 -17.74
C THR A 447 -4.31 16.56 -17.92
N GLU A 448 -4.56 17.26 -16.82
CA GLU A 448 -4.56 18.71 -16.75
C GLU A 448 -3.51 19.19 -15.74
N PRO A 449 -2.72 20.22 -16.08
CA PRO A 449 -1.75 20.78 -15.15
C PRO A 449 -2.47 21.44 -13.97
N LEU A 450 -1.97 21.14 -12.78
CA LEU A 450 -2.45 21.68 -11.51
C LEU A 450 -1.26 22.32 -10.79
N ARG A 451 -1.30 23.64 -10.59
CA ARG A 451 -0.27 24.33 -9.81
C ARG A 451 -0.38 23.92 -8.34
N LEU A 452 0.74 23.59 -7.74
CA LEU A 452 0.85 23.13 -6.37
C LEU A 452 1.99 23.86 -5.66
N ARG A 453 1.68 24.57 -4.58
CA ARG A 453 2.67 25.29 -3.77
C ARG A 453 3.14 24.42 -2.61
N ILE A 454 4.43 24.10 -2.60
CA ILE A 454 5.07 23.27 -1.58
C ILE A 454 5.99 24.15 -0.73
N ALA A 455 5.81 24.11 0.58
CA ALA A 455 6.74 24.66 1.54
C ALA A 455 7.58 23.54 2.17
N CYS A 456 8.88 23.53 1.91
CA CYS A 456 9.83 22.58 2.46
C CYS A 456 10.73 23.28 3.47
N ALA A 457 10.78 22.81 4.71
CA ALA A 457 11.41 23.51 5.82
C ALA A 457 12.28 22.57 6.66
N THR A 458 13.37 23.07 7.25
CA THR A 458 14.27 22.30 8.14
C THR A 458 14.64 23.11 9.38
N TYR A 459 14.80 22.43 10.52
CA TYR A 459 15.30 23.02 11.75
C TYR A 459 15.95 22.00 12.70
N ASN A 460 17.26 22.13 12.91
CA ASN A 460 17.93 21.44 14.00
C ASN A 460 17.55 22.07 15.34
N VAL A 461 16.81 21.33 16.18
CA VAL A 461 16.23 21.84 17.43
C VAL A 461 17.09 21.60 18.66
N ASN A 462 18.26 20.96 18.52
CA ASN A 462 19.25 20.72 19.59
C ASN A 462 18.63 20.21 20.91
N GLY A 463 17.87 19.11 20.85
CA GLY A 463 17.21 18.49 22.01
C GLY A 463 15.97 19.22 22.53
N GLY A 464 15.64 20.39 21.96
CA GLY A 464 14.63 21.30 22.50
C GLY A 464 13.17 20.82 22.44
N ARG A 465 12.40 21.22 23.47
CA ARG A 465 10.92 21.23 23.48
C ARG A 465 10.36 22.66 23.48
N HIS A 466 11.07 23.59 22.85
CA HIS A 466 10.96 25.02 23.14
C HIS A 466 9.92 25.77 22.29
N PHE A 467 8.86 25.10 21.81
CA PHE A 467 7.70 25.77 21.19
C PHE A 467 6.83 26.58 22.19
N ARG A 468 7.16 26.55 23.50
CA ARG A 468 6.54 27.35 24.57
C ARG A 468 7.57 28.07 25.46
N SER A 469 8.49 28.83 24.85
CA SER A 469 9.43 29.63 25.64
C SER A 469 8.76 30.88 26.22
N VAL A 470 8.71 30.98 27.55
CA VAL A 470 8.20 32.17 28.25
C VAL A 470 9.10 33.39 28.04
N ALA A 471 10.39 33.17 27.76
CA ALA A 471 11.39 34.22 27.55
C ALA A 471 11.34 34.86 26.16
N PHE A 472 10.72 34.21 25.17
CA PHE A 472 10.63 34.67 23.78
C PHE A 472 9.21 34.53 23.24
N LYS A 473 8.22 35.04 23.98
CA LYS A 473 6.79 34.96 23.60
C LYS A 473 6.47 35.59 22.25
N ASP A 474 7.31 36.53 21.82
CA ASP A 474 7.07 37.35 20.62
C ASP A 474 7.61 36.70 19.34
N VAL A 475 8.44 35.65 19.43
CA VAL A 475 8.96 34.92 18.25
C VAL A 475 8.20 33.60 18.10
N LYS A 476 7.47 33.44 17.00
CA LYS A 476 6.50 32.36 16.80
C LYS A 476 6.90 31.45 15.64
N LEU A 477 6.50 30.18 15.71
CA LEU A 477 6.64 29.25 14.58
C LEU A 477 5.91 29.74 13.32
N SER A 478 4.84 30.53 13.47
CA SER A 478 4.15 31.16 12.33
C SER A 478 5.05 32.15 11.59
N ASP A 479 5.95 32.83 12.29
CA ASP A 479 6.89 33.77 11.65
C ASP A 479 7.82 33.06 10.67
N TRP A 480 8.12 31.79 10.94
CA TRP A 480 8.92 30.93 10.07
C TRP A 480 8.08 30.25 8.99
N LEU A 481 7.00 29.57 9.37
CA LEU A 481 6.29 28.66 8.47
C LEU A 481 5.23 29.35 7.60
N LEU A 482 4.63 30.45 8.09
CA LEU A 482 3.54 31.14 7.42
C LEU A 482 3.97 32.52 6.90
N ASP A 483 4.65 33.29 7.74
CA ASP A 483 4.82 34.73 7.49
C ASP A 483 6.19 35.10 6.92
N ALA A 484 7.12 34.16 6.78
CA ALA A 484 8.50 34.44 6.39
C ALA A 484 8.58 35.17 5.03
N HIS A 485 7.87 34.67 4.02
CA HIS A 485 7.80 35.28 2.69
C HIS A 485 7.13 36.66 2.67
N LEU A 486 6.28 36.98 3.66
CA LEU A 486 5.58 38.26 3.76
C LEU A 486 6.47 39.35 4.39
N LYS A 487 7.36 38.97 5.31
CA LYS A 487 8.20 39.92 6.06
C LYS A 487 9.44 40.38 5.29
N ASP A 488 9.98 39.52 4.43
CA ASP A 488 11.19 39.82 3.63
C ASP A 488 10.91 40.77 2.45
N SER A 489 9.63 41.06 2.18
CA SER A 489 9.17 41.92 1.07
C SER A 489 9.33 43.44 1.33
N GLY A 490 10.14 43.87 2.31
CA GLY A 490 10.50 45.28 2.49
C GLY A 490 9.62 46.13 3.42
N GLY A 491 8.83 45.53 4.32
CA GLY A 491 7.99 46.28 5.28
C GLY A 491 8.44 46.11 6.72
N THR A 492 9.02 47.16 7.33
CA THR A 492 9.13 47.26 8.79
C THR A 492 7.74 47.10 9.42
N VAL A 493 7.68 46.21 10.40
CA VAL A 493 6.47 45.82 11.14
C VAL A 493 6.06 46.96 12.08
N GLU A 494 5.40 47.99 11.55
CA GLU A 494 4.58 48.90 12.37
C GLU A 494 3.36 49.50 11.63
N GLY A 495 3.07 49.09 10.39
CA GLY A 495 2.07 49.75 9.54
C GLY A 495 0.97 48.89 8.89
N ALA A 496 0.84 47.59 9.18
CA ALA A 496 -0.12 46.72 8.47
C ALA A 496 -1.62 46.94 8.81
N LEU A 497 -1.97 48.06 9.46
CA LEU A 497 -3.35 48.49 9.74
C LEU A 497 -3.67 49.89 9.20
N LEU A 498 -2.87 50.45 8.30
CA LEU A 498 -3.21 51.69 7.61
C LEU A 498 -3.18 51.48 6.10
N ASP A 499 -4.31 51.79 5.48
CA ASP A 499 -4.49 52.00 4.04
C ASP A 499 -3.34 52.86 3.49
N HIS A 500 -2.33 52.22 2.92
CA HIS A 500 -1.40 52.87 2.03
C HIS A 500 -1.41 52.12 0.71
N GLN A 501 -2.01 52.80 -0.26
CA GLN A 501 -1.78 52.61 -1.70
C GLN A 501 -0.27 52.68 -1.92
N ASP A 502 0.34 51.51 -2.04
CA ASP A 502 1.71 51.37 -2.52
C ASP A 502 1.59 51.09 -4.03
N ASP A 503 1.99 52.07 -4.84
CA ASP A 503 1.93 52.07 -6.31
C ASP A 503 2.99 51.11 -6.89
N SER A 504 2.95 49.82 -6.54
CA SER A 504 3.68 48.78 -7.28
C SER A 504 2.83 48.30 -8.47
N PRO A 505 3.42 48.05 -9.65
CA PRO A 505 2.66 48.12 -10.91
C PRO A 505 1.73 46.94 -11.21
N ASP A 506 1.75 45.82 -10.48
CA ASP A 506 1.00 44.63 -10.89
C ASP A 506 0.29 43.96 -9.71
N GLU A 507 -1.04 44.11 -9.62
CA GLU A 507 -1.91 43.37 -8.67
C GLU A 507 -1.71 41.84 -8.79
N GLU A 508 -1.26 41.36 -9.97
CA GLU A 508 -0.95 39.95 -10.26
C GLU A 508 0.25 39.41 -9.46
N ASP A 509 1.34 40.18 -9.30
CA ASP A 509 2.54 39.74 -8.54
C ASP A 509 2.23 39.63 -7.03
N ARG A 510 1.34 40.49 -6.53
CA ARG A 510 0.88 40.47 -5.13
C ARG A 510 -0.08 39.30 -4.86
N ALA A 511 -0.97 39.00 -5.79
CA ALA A 511 -1.86 37.83 -5.70
C ALA A 511 -1.06 36.50 -5.76
N ASP A 512 0.00 36.45 -6.57
CA ASP A 512 0.84 35.26 -6.73
C ASP A 512 1.71 34.98 -5.49
N LYS A 513 2.31 36.01 -4.88
CA LYS A 513 3.08 35.87 -3.63
C LYS A 513 2.23 35.47 -2.43
N THR A 514 0.94 35.81 -2.42
CA THR A 514 0.00 35.50 -1.33
C THR A 514 -0.77 34.20 -1.55
N ALA A 515 -0.55 33.49 -2.66
CA ALA A 515 -1.22 32.21 -2.91
C ALA A 515 -0.89 31.19 -1.80
N PRO A 516 -1.90 30.45 -1.31
CA PRO A 516 -1.75 29.58 -0.15
C PRO A 516 -0.85 28.39 -0.46
N VAL A 517 -0.06 27.97 0.53
CA VAL A 517 0.65 26.69 0.47
C VAL A 517 -0.37 25.54 0.41
N ASP A 518 -0.07 24.50 -0.36
CA ASP A 518 -0.87 23.27 -0.45
C ASP A 518 -0.30 22.17 0.45
N ILE A 519 1.04 22.07 0.50
CA ILE A 519 1.78 21.01 1.19
C ILE A 519 2.91 21.62 2.00
N TYR A 520 3.00 21.24 3.28
CA TYR A 520 4.18 21.50 4.11
C TYR A 520 4.96 20.21 4.35
N ALA A 521 6.24 20.21 4.00
CA ALA A 521 7.21 19.20 4.40
C ALA A 521 8.17 19.80 5.42
N ILE A 522 8.14 19.35 6.66
CA ILE A 522 8.89 19.95 7.78
C ILE A 522 9.84 18.92 8.37
N GLY A 523 11.14 19.12 8.16
CA GLY A 523 12.23 18.33 8.73
C GLY A 523 12.75 18.92 10.03
N PHE A 524 13.01 18.06 11.02
CA PHE A 524 13.70 18.40 12.26
C PHE A 524 14.86 17.46 12.52
N GLU A 525 15.92 18.01 13.06
CA GLU A 525 17.12 17.29 13.50
C GLU A 525 17.33 17.52 14.99
N GLU A 526 17.95 16.55 15.66
CA GLU A 526 18.15 16.56 17.12
C GLU A 526 16.85 16.78 17.92
N ILE A 527 15.72 16.25 17.45
CA ILE A 527 14.42 16.34 18.16
C ILE A 527 14.41 15.60 19.51
N VAL A 528 15.48 14.90 19.87
CA VAL A 528 15.65 14.24 21.17
C VAL A 528 17.08 14.43 21.66
N ASP A 529 17.25 14.59 22.97
CA ASP A 529 18.58 14.60 23.59
C ASP A 529 19.33 13.29 23.29
N LEU A 530 20.53 13.38 22.73
CA LEU A 530 21.36 12.24 22.41
C LEU A 530 22.01 11.67 23.67
N ASN A 531 21.27 10.81 24.40
CA ASN A 531 21.83 9.94 25.44
C ASN A 531 21.69 8.47 25.04
N ALA A 532 22.48 7.58 25.66
CA ALA A 532 22.51 6.16 25.31
C ALA A 532 21.12 5.49 25.41
N ALA A 533 20.26 5.96 26.32
CA ALA A 533 18.89 5.44 26.46
C ALA A 533 18.01 5.82 25.25
N ASN A 534 18.07 7.06 24.78
CA ASN A 534 17.29 7.53 23.63
C ASN A 534 17.76 6.95 22.30
N ILE A 535 19.05 6.62 22.19
CA ILE A 535 19.62 5.92 21.02
C ILE A 535 19.16 4.45 20.99
N MET A 536 19.03 3.80 22.15
CA MET A 536 18.57 2.41 22.25
C MET A 536 17.05 2.25 22.29
N ASN A 537 16.31 3.25 22.78
CA ASN A 537 14.85 3.22 22.91
C ASN A 537 14.26 4.62 22.66
N SER A 538 14.14 5.00 21.38
CA SER A 538 13.67 6.31 20.97
C SER A 538 12.21 6.53 21.35
N SER A 539 11.94 7.47 22.26
CA SER A 539 10.58 7.91 22.56
C SER A 539 9.99 8.69 21.38
N SER A 540 8.76 8.35 20.99
CA SER A 540 8.00 9.08 19.97
C SER A 540 7.19 10.25 20.54
N GLU A 541 7.21 10.45 21.86
CA GLU A 541 6.36 11.46 22.52
C GLU A 541 6.66 12.88 22.03
N ASN A 542 7.94 13.24 21.86
CA ASN A 542 8.29 14.57 21.38
C ASN A 542 7.81 14.81 19.95
N SER A 543 7.91 13.79 19.08
CA SER A 543 7.42 13.90 17.71
C SER A 543 5.90 14.13 17.62
N LYS A 544 5.12 13.50 18.50
CA LYS A 544 3.66 13.68 18.58
C LYS A 544 3.27 15.07 19.05
N GLN A 545 4.01 15.61 20.03
CA GLN A 545 3.79 16.97 20.53
C GLN A 545 4.10 18.01 19.45
N TRP A 546 5.21 17.84 18.73
CA TRP A 546 5.55 18.67 17.59
C TRP A 546 4.49 18.57 16.47
N ALA A 547 4.05 17.36 16.11
CA ALA A 547 2.98 17.20 15.12
C ALA A 547 1.71 17.98 15.48
N THR A 548 1.31 17.94 16.77
CA THR A 548 0.12 18.65 17.26
C THR A 548 0.29 20.16 17.19
N GLU A 549 1.43 20.69 17.64
CA GLU A 549 1.67 22.15 17.61
C GLU A 549 1.85 22.65 16.17
N LEU A 550 2.55 21.91 15.31
CA LEU A 550 2.69 22.24 13.89
C LEU A 550 1.33 22.28 13.20
N GLN A 551 0.47 21.27 13.39
CA GLN A 551 -0.87 21.28 12.79
C GLN A 551 -1.67 22.51 13.21
N LYS A 552 -1.60 22.87 14.50
CA LYS A 552 -2.27 24.06 15.03
C LYS A 552 -1.73 25.35 14.42
N VAL A 553 -0.40 25.48 14.28
CA VAL A 553 0.24 26.66 13.68
C VAL A 553 -0.12 26.77 12.20
N LEU A 554 0.06 25.69 11.44
CA LEU A 554 -0.23 25.65 10.00
C LEU A 554 -1.73 25.89 9.74
N SER A 555 -2.59 25.48 10.68
CA SER A 555 -4.04 25.68 10.56
C SER A 555 -4.53 27.08 10.98
N ARG A 556 -3.64 28.07 11.10
CA ARG A 556 -4.02 29.45 11.44
C ARG A 556 -4.99 30.04 10.41
N ASP A 557 -4.66 29.90 9.13
CA ASP A 557 -5.37 30.58 8.04
C ASP A 557 -6.23 29.62 7.19
N ARG A 558 -5.86 28.33 7.10
CA ARG A 558 -6.58 27.28 6.35
C ARG A 558 -6.45 25.94 7.07
N SER A 559 -7.40 25.02 6.91
CA SER A 559 -7.33 23.70 7.56
C SER A 559 -6.20 22.84 6.96
N PHE A 560 -5.23 22.46 7.79
CA PHE A 560 -4.16 21.52 7.45
C PHE A 560 -4.25 20.25 8.30
N VAL A 561 -3.92 19.13 7.67
CA VAL A 561 -3.97 17.82 8.30
C VAL A 561 -2.64 17.11 8.13
N LEU A 562 -2.21 16.37 9.15
CA LEU A 562 -1.03 15.52 9.04
C LEU A 562 -1.35 14.30 8.18
N VAL A 563 -0.65 14.14 7.05
CA VAL A 563 -0.73 12.93 6.21
C VAL A 563 0.03 11.79 6.86
N THR A 564 1.31 12.01 7.17
CA THR A 564 2.13 11.07 7.93
C THR A 564 3.41 11.76 8.42
N TYR A 565 4.14 11.08 9.31
CA TYR A 565 5.47 11.50 9.74
C TYR A 565 6.36 10.29 10.00
N GLN A 566 7.67 10.47 9.85
CA GLN A 566 8.68 9.45 10.12
C GLN A 566 9.78 10.02 11.02
N GLN A 567 10.22 9.22 11.99
CA GLN A 567 11.29 9.57 12.92
C GLN A 567 12.39 8.50 12.88
N LEU A 568 13.65 8.95 12.87
CA LEU A 568 14.85 8.15 13.08
C LEU A 568 15.67 8.80 14.19
N VAL A 569 15.55 8.31 15.42
CA VAL A 569 16.21 8.87 16.62
C VAL A 569 15.97 10.39 16.73
N GLY A 570 16.93 11.22 16.32
CA GLY A 570 16.85 12.69 16.34
C GLY A 570 16.31 13.33 15.06
N VAL A 571 16.22 12.58 13.95
CA VAL A 571 15.75 13.09 12.66
C VAL A 571 14.26 12.82 12.51
N CYS A 572 13.46 13.79 12.09
CA CYS A 572 12.03 13.62 11.90
C CYS A 572 11.50 14.45 10.73
N LEU A 573 10.58 13.89 9.94
CA LEU A 573 9.94 14.57 8.82
C LEU A 573 8.42 14.46 8.95
N TYR A 574 7.72 15.58 8.81
CA TYR A 574 6.26 15.68 8.81
C TYR A 574 5.76 16.16 7.46
N ILE A 575 4.69 15.53 6.95
CA ILE A 575 3.97 16.00 5.76
C ILE A 575 2.57 16.44 6.17
N PHE A 576 2.28 17.73 6.03
CA PHE A 576 0.95 18.30 6.18
C PHE A 576 0.40 18.72 4.83
N VAL A 577 -0.89 18.52 4.63
CA VAL A 577 -1.60 18.86 3.40
C VAL A 577 -2.89 19.58 3.76
N ARG A 578 -3.35 20.51 2.92
CA ARG A 578 -4.68 21.11 3.09
C ARG A 578 -5.75 20.03 3.08
N GLU A 579 -6.74 20.17 3.96
CA GLU A 579 -7.77 19.14 4.17
C GLU A 579 -8.51 18.74 2.88
N GLU A 580 -8.78 19.70 1.99
CA GLU A 580 -9.46 19.48 0.70
C GLU A 580 -8.69 18.57 -0.26
N HIS A 581 -7.37 18.46 -0.11
CA HIS A 581 -6.52 17.66 -0.99
C HIS A 581 -6.36 16.21 -0.53
N VAL A 582 -6.76 15.88 0.69
CA VAL A 582 -6.61 14.54 1.30
C VAL A 582 -7.16 13.41 0.43
N PRO A 583 -8.34 13.54 -0.22
CA PRO A 583 -8.88 12.49 -1.08
C PRO A 583 -7.99 12.13 -2.29
N TYR A 584 -7.09 13.03 -2.68
CA TYR A 584 -6.22 12.88 -3.85
C TYR A 584 -4.81 12.39 -3.50
N ILE A 585 -4.53 12.17 -2.21
CA ILE A 585 -3.27 11.58 -1.73
C ILE A 585 -3.37 10.06 -1.74
N ARG A 586 -2.50 9.41 -2.52
CA ARG A 586 -2.43 7.94 -2.64
C ARG A 586 -1.01 7.43 -2.39
N ASP A 587 -0.90 6.11 -2.20
CA ASP A 587 0.38 5.38 -2.20
C ASP A 587 1.46 6.01 -1.29
N VAL A 588 1.05 6.42 -0.08
CA VAL A 588 1.96 6.97 0.94
C VAL A 588 2.81 5.85 1.53
N ALA A 589 4.13 6.03 1.51
CA ALA A 589 5.09 5.11 2.11
C ALA A 589 6.24 5.89 2.77
N VAL A 590 6.91 5.26 3.73
CA VAL A 590 8.00 5.85 4.50
C VAL A 590 9.17 4.89 4.57
N ASP A 591 10.38 5.42 4.64
CA ASP A 591 11.59 4.64 4.92
C ASP A 591 12.61 5.49 5.69
N CYS A 592 13.61 4.87 6.28
CA CYS A 592 14.70 5.57 6.94
C CYS A 592 16.02 4.80 6.87
N VAL A 593 17.11 5.53 6.72
CA VAL A 593 18.47 4.97 6.62
C VAL A 593 19.33 5.53 7.74
N LYS A 594 20.01 4.64 8.46
CA LYS A 594 21.04 4.98 9.45
C LYS A 594 22.39 5.06 8.77
N THR A 595 23.15 6.10 9.03
CA THR A 595 24.54 6.23 8.54
C THR A 595 25.56 6.46 9.66
N GLY A 596 25.13 6.81 10.87
CA GLY A 596 26.03 7.04 12.00
C GLY A 596 26.91 5.82 12.32
N LEU A 597 28.22 6.04 12.51
CA LEU A 597 29.23 4.98 12.69
C LEU A 597 29.17 3.90 11.58
N GLY A 598 29.09 4.30 10.31
CA GLY A 598 29.00 3.35 9.19
C GLY A 598 27.69 2.55 9.17
N GLY A 599 26.60 3.16 9.63
CA GLY A 599 25.27 2.56 9.69
C GLY A 599 24.93 1.78 10.97
N HIS A 600 25.85 1.73 11.94
CA HIS A 600 25.63 1.05 13.22
C HIS A 600 24.78 1.85 14.23
N THR A 601 24.65 3.16 14.06
CA THR A 601 23.91 4.05 14.96
C THR A 601 22.95 4.97 14.20
N GLY A 602 21.81 5.28 14.83
CA GLY A 602 20.73 6.05 14.18
C GLY A 602 20.72 7.55 14.45
N ASN A 603 21.74 8.10 15.09
CA ASN A 603 21.83 9.55 15.37
C ASN A 603 22.18 10.40 14.15
N LYS A 604 22.61 9.76 13.04
CA LYS A 604 22.85 10.35 11.73
C LYS A 604 22.19 9.46 10.68
N GLY A 605 21.79 10.07 9.57
CA GLY A 605 21.07 9.40 8.50
C GLY A 605 19.89 10.24 8.01
N ALA A 606 18.89 9.58 7.45
CA ALA A 606 17.72 10.24 6.88
C ALA A 606 16.43 9.49 7.11
N VAL A 607 15.34 10.25 7.08
CA VAL A 607 13.98 9.74 6.93
C VAL A 607 13.44 10.23 5.59
N ALA A 608 12.66 9.40 4.91
CA ALA A 608 11.97 9.79 3.69
C ALA A 608 10.51 9.39 3.72
N ILE A 609 9.69 10.24 3.10
CA ILE A 609 8.26 10.04 2.92
C ILE A 609 7.95 10.27 1.46
N ARG A 610 7.23 9.34 0.86
CA ARG A 610 6.74 9.48 -0.50
C ARG A 610 5.22 9.42 -0.56
N MET A 611 4.65 10.03 -1.59
CA MET A 611 3.22 9.98 -1.87
C MET A 611 2.95 10.25 -3.36
N VAL A 612 1.74 9.93 -3.79
CA VAL A 612 1.18 10.41 -5.07
C VAL A 612 0.13 11.46 -4.77
N PHE A 613 0.26 12.64 -5.36
CA PHE A 613 -0.74 13.71 -5.34
C PHE A 613 -1.43 13.74 -6.71
N HIS A 614 -2.72 13.43 -6.77
CA HIS A 614 -3.44 13.13 -8.02
C HIS A 614 -2.69 12.10 -8.87
N SER A 615 -1.98 12.51 -9.93
CA SER A 615 -1.13 11.63 -10.76
C SER A 615 0.34 12.07 -10.81
N THR A 616 0.83 12.77 -9.79
CA THR A 616 2.22 13.21 -9.68
C THR A 616 2.87 12.55 -8.46
N SER A 617 4.01 11.87 -8.67
CA SER A 617 4.75 11.20 -7.60
C SER A 617 5.76 12.16 -6.95
N ILE A 618 5.71 12.28 -5.62
CA ILE A 618 6.54 13.22 -4.85
C ILE A 618 7.22 12.47 -3.70
N ALA A 619 8.50 12.73 -3.49
CA ALA A 619 9.26 12.25 -2.34
C ALA A 619 9.92 13.40 -1.59
N PHE A 620 9.97 13.29 -0.27
CA PHE A 620 10.57 14.24 0.65
C PHE A 620 11.58 13.51 1.53
N VAL A 621 12.75 14.10 1.72
CA VAL A 621 13.84 13.54 2.53
C VAL A 621 14.28 14.57 3.55
N CYS A 622 14.33 14.20 4.82
CA CYS A 622 14.99 14.97 5.87
C CYS A 622 16.24 14.21 6.31
N ALA A 623 17.41 14.85 6.27
CA ALA A 623 18.67 14.22 6.58
C ALA A 623 19.50 15.00 7.60
N HIS A 624 20.28 14.27 8.39
CA HIS A 624 21.30 14.81 9.29
C HIS A 624 22.62 14.11 9.00
N PHE A 625 23.52 14.80 8.28
CA PHE A 625 24.81 14.24 7.85
C PHE A 625 25.92 14.39 8.89
N ALA A 626 27.05 13.72 8.63
CA ALA A 626 28.26 13.73 9.43
C ALA A 626 28.74 15.16 9.76
N ALA A 627 28.92 15.43 11.05
CA ALA A 627 29.37 16.72 11.54
C ALA A 627 30.91 16.84 11.56
N GLY A 628 31.42 18.06 11.42
CA GLY A 628 32.85 18.38 11.52
C GLY A 628 33.39 19.07 10.26
N GLN A 629 34.33 20.00 10.45
CA GLN A 629 34.88 20.84 9.37
C GLN A 629 35.44 20.00 8.21
N SER A 630 36.30 19.03 8.53
CA SER A 630 37.03 18.22 7.55
C SER A 630 36.25 16.99 7.03
N GLN A 631 35.00 16.78 7.45
CA GLN A 631 34.24 15.55 7.17
C GLN A 631 33.43 15.62 5.86
N VAL A 632 33.96 16.26 4.81
CA VAL A 632 33.27 16.40 3.52
C VAL A 632 33.03 15.04 2.87
N GLY A 633 34.06 14.16 2.87
CA GLY A 633 33.95 12.82 2.31
C GLY A 633 32.88 11.96 2.99
N GLU A 634 32.78 12.02 4.31
CA GLU A 634 31.73 11.31 5.07
C GLU A 634 30.32 11.85 4.77
N ARG A 635 30.15 13.17 4.58
CA ARG A 635 28.85 13.73 4.16
C ARG A 635 28.44 13.29 2.76
N ASN A 636 29.39 13.25 1.83
CA ASN A 636 29.14 12.71 0.49
C ASN A 636 28.79 11.21 0.56
N ALA A 637 29.48 10.46 1.42
CA ALA A 637 29.18 9.05 1.66
C ALA A 637 27.77 8.86 2.28
N ASP A 638 27.37 9.69 3.25
CA ASP A 638 26.01 9.72 3.81
C ASP A 638 24.98 9.92 2.70
N TYR A 639 25.14 10.95 1.86
CA TYR A 639 24.24 11.23 0.72
C TYR A 639 24.10 10.03 -0.21
N ASN A 640 25.23 9.42 -0.61
CA ASN A 640 25.26 8.28 -1.52
C ASN A 640 24.63 7.04 -0.88
N GLU A 641 24.91 6.77 0.39
CA GLU A 641 24.34 5.66 1.13
C GLU A 641 22.82 5.80 1.30
N ILE A 642 22.34 6.99 1.65
CA ILE A 642 20.91 7.30 1.77
C ILE A 642 20.22 7.12 0.42
N THR A 643 20.78 7.71 -0.64
CA THR A 643 20.21 7.63 -2.00
C THR A 643 20.09 6.18 -2.49
N ARG A 644 21.07 5.34 -2.15
CA ARG A 644 21.11 3.93 -2.53
C ARG A 644 20.22 3.03 -1.67
N LYS A 645 20.12 3.30 -0.37
CA LYS A 645 19.44 2.40 0.59
C LYS A 645 17.96 2.70 0.79
N ILE A 646 17.53 3.95 0.60
CA ILE A 646 16.11 4.27 0.71
C ILE A 646 15.33 3.56 -0.39
N ALA A 647 14.38 2.73 0.02
CA ALA A 647 13.54 1.95 -0.88
C ALA A 647 12.10 1.93 -0.37
N PHE A 648 11.17 2.21 -1.28
CA PHE A 648 9.74 2.14 -1.01
C PHE A 648 9.15 0.84 -1.61
N PRO A 649 7.91 0.45 -1.23
CA PRO A 649 7.25 -0.72 -1.79
C PRO A 649 7.29 -0.76 -3.32
N MET A 650 7.34 -1.98 -3.88
CA MET A 650 7.55 -2.25 -5.31
C MET A 650 8.94 -1.82 -5.82
N SER A 651 9.95 -1.86 -4.94
CA SER A 651 11.36 -1.59 -5.27
C SER A 651 11.63 -0.19 -5.82
N ARG A 652 10.84 0.79 -5.40
CA ARG A 652 10.99 2.18 -5.86
C ARG A 652 12.12 2.87 -5.11
N SER A 653 13.07 3.44 -5.84
CA SER A 653 14.13 4.28 -5.28
C SER A 653 13.68 5.75 -5.15
N LEU A 654 14.45 6.59 -4.45
CA LEU A 654 14.22 8.03 -4.44
C LEU A 654 14.15 8.62 -5.86
N ASN A 655 15.03 8.17 -6.75
CA ASN A 655 15.17 8.74 -8.09
C ASN A 655 14.02 8.42 -9.05
N SER A 656 13.15 7.47 -8.70
CA SER A 656 11.96 7.10 -9.48
C SER A 656 10.82 8.14 -9.44
N HIS A 657 10.87 9.11 -8.52
CA HIS A 657 9.81 10.09 -8.32
C HIS A 657 9.90 11.27 -9.30
N GLU A 658 8.75 11.83 -9.68
CA GLU A 658 8.69 13.02 -10.53
C GLU A 658 9.29 14.23 -9.83
N TYR A 659 8.95 14.44 -8.56
CA TYR A 659 9.57 15.47 -7.72
C TYR A 659 10.25 14.86 -6.49
N LEU A 660 11.43 15.35 -6.17
CA LEU A 660 12.22 14.92 -5.02
C LEU A 660 12.73 16.15 -4.28
N PHE A 661 12.29 16.33 -3.04
CA PHE A 661 12.71 17.39 -2.14
C PHE A 661 13.61 16.83 -1.05
N TRP A 662 14.71 17.53 -0.78
CA TRP A 662 15.62 17.26 0.32
C TRP A 662 15.69 18.49 1.22
N CYS A 663 15.60 18.27 2.52
CA CYS A 663 15.90 19.28 3.51
C CYS A 663 16.74 18.68 4.63
N GLY A 664 17.47 19.52 5.35
CA GLY A 664 18.06 19.08 6.61
C GLY A 664 19.31 19.81 7.04
N ASP A 665 19.85 19.37 8.18
CA ASP A 665 21.21 19.70 8.62
C ASP A 665 22.22 18.81 7.86
N PHE A 666 22.60 19.28 6.68
CA PHE A 666 23.60 18.62 5.84
C PHE A 666 25.02 18.84 6.35
N ASN A 667 25.22 19.69 7.37
CA ASN A 667 26.49 19.87 8.06
C ASN A 667 27.70 20.28 7.19
N TYR A 668 27.52 20.64 5.92
CA TYR A 668 28.56 21.26 5.10
C TYR A 668 28.97 22.60 5.69
N ARG A 669 30.27 22.90 5.62
CA ARG A 669 30.90 24.05 6.25
C ARG A 669 31.48 24.99 5.21
N VAL A 670 32.06 26.09 5.67
CA VAL A 670 32.76 27.06 4.83
C VAL A 670 34.26 26.86 4.97
N ASP A 671 34.96 26.62 3.87
CA ASP A 671 36.42 26.47 3.83
C ASP A 671 37.11 27.83 3.75
N LEU A 672 37.02 28.58 4.84
CA LEU A 672 37.63 29.89 5.04
C LEU A 672 38.10 30.03 6.48
N ASP A 673 39.09 30.89 6.72
CA ASP A 673 39.47 31.24 8.09
C ASP A 673 38.27 31.86 8.83
N LYS A 674 38.14 31.55 10.11
CA LYS A 674 36.95 31.93 10.89
C LYS A 674 36.82 33.43 11.06
N ASP A 675 37.91 34.15 11.28
CA ASP A 675 37.85 35.58 11.55
C ASP A 675 37.61 36.36 10.25
N GLU A 676 38.22 35.90 9.15
CA GLU A 676 37.90 36.38 7.79
C GLU A 676 36.43 36.16 7.43
N LEU A 677 35.90 34.96 7.69
CA LEU A 677 34.51 34.62 7.45
C LEU A 677 33.56 35.51 8.28
N LYS A 678 33.86 35.72 9.57
CA LYS A 678 33.06 36.62 10.42
C LYS A 678 33.06 38.05 9.89
N GLU A 679 34.17 38.53 9.35
CA GLU A 679 34.27 39.86 8.77
C GLU A 679 33.46 39.98 7.48
N LEU A 680 33.53 39.00 6.56
CA LEU A 680 32.69 38.96 5.36
C LEU A 680 31.20 38.97 5.70
N ILE A 681 30.79 38.17 6.68
CA ILE A 681 29.41 38.11 7.17
C ILE A 681 28.98 39.46 7.74
N LYS A 682 29.84 40.11 8.53
CA LYS A 682 29.56 41.42 9.14
C LYS A 682 29.42 42.54 8.10
N GLN A 683 30.16 42.44 6.99
CA GLN A 683 30.09 43.38 5.87
C GLN A 683 28.92 43.09 4.91
N GLY A 684 28.16 42.01 5.13
CA GLY A 684 27.06 41.59 4.25
C GLY A 684 27.53 40.97 2.93
N LEU A 685 28.82 40.60 2.81
CA LEU A 685 29.42 40.01 1.61
C LEU A 685 29.16 38.49 1.55
N ILE A 686 27.89 38.10 1.62
CA ILE A 686 27.45 36.70 1.70
C ILE A 686 27.89 35.90 0.47
N SER A 687 27.73 36.46 -0.74
CA SER A 687 28.11 35.80 -1.99
C SER A 687 29.59 35.42 -2.04
N GLU A 688 30.46 36.19 -1.38
CA GLU A 688 31.89 35.93 -1.35
C GLU A 688 32.27 34.82 -0.37
N ALA A 689 31.62 34.79 0.79
CA ALA A 689 31.72 33.66 1.71
C ALA A 689 31.20 32.35 1.07
N LEU A 690 30.12 32.41 0.28
CA LEU A 690 29.52 31.24 -0.38
C LEU A 690 30.43 30.61 -1.44
N LYS A 691 31.39 31.33 -2.02
CA LYS A 691 32.43 30.72 -2.88
C LYS A 691 33.24 29.64 -2.16
N HIS A 692 33.27 29.69 -0.83
CA HIS A 692 33.97 28.75 0.04
C HIS A 692 33.04 27.70 0.65
N ASP A 693 31.73 27.73 0.37
CA ASP A 693 30.77 26.74 0.86
C ASP A 693 31.06 25.36 0.27
N GLN A 694 31.20 24.36 1.15
CA GLN A 694 31.54 23.01 0.74
C GLN A 694 30.42 22.37 -0.08
N LEU A 695 29.14 22.58 0.25
CA LEU A 695 28.03 21.96 -0.50
C LEU A 695 28.00 22.47 -1.94
N LEU A 696 28.08 23.79 -2.13
CA LEU A 696 28.10 24.39 -3.47
C LEU A 696 29.27 23.88 -4.32
N LYS A 697 30.46 23.72 -3.71
CA LYS A 697 31.62 23.13 -4.40
C LYS A 697 31.38 21.67 -4.79
N GLN A 698 30.94 20.83 -3.84
CA GLN A 698 30.72 19.40 -4.09
C GLN A 698 29.59 19.15 -5.10
N GLN A 699 28.55 19.99 -5.11
CA GLN A 699 27.48 19.94 -6.10
C GLN A 699 27.99 20.35 -7.49
N LYS A 700 28.79 21.42 -7.58
CA LYS A 700 29.41 21.87 -8.84
C LYS A 700 30.36 20.83 -9.44
N GLU A 701 31.05 20.08 -8.60
CA GLU A 701 31.90 18.94 -8.99
C GLU A 701 31.09 17.68 -9.37
N GLY A 702 29.76 17.69 -9.16
CA GLY A 702 28.87 16.57 -9.49
C GLY A 702 28.95 15.40 -8.52
N LEU A 703 29.57 15.58 -7.34
CA LEU A 703 29.80 14.52 -6.35
C LEU A 703 28.56 14.22 -5.48
N VAL A 704 27.69 15.21 -5.32
CA VAL A 704 26.43 15.11 -4.57
C VAL A 704 25.36 15.97 -5.24
N PHE A 705 24.08 15.66 -4.99
CA PHE A 705 22.93 16.46 -5.44
C PHE A 705 22.98 16.89 -6.93
N LYS A 706 23.44 15.99 -7.80
CA LYS A 706 23.48 16.23 -9.25
C LYS A 706 22.07 16.55 -9.78
N ASN A 707 21.96 17.63 -10.55
CA ASN A 707 20.71 18.14 -11.13
C ASN A 707 19.65 18.61 -10.11
N PHE A 708 20.02 18.80 -8.83
CA PHE A 708 19.15 19.47 -7.87
C PHE A 708 19.29 20.98 -7.98
N LEU A 709 18.18 21.67 -7.75
CA LEU A 709 18.08 23.11 -7.60
C LEU A 709 18.13 23.48 -6.12
N GLU A 710 18.73 24.63 -5.85
CA GLU A 710 18.70 25.31 -4.56
C GLU A 710 18.40 26.79 -4.81
N GLY A 711 17.63 27.42 -3.93
CA GLY A 711 17.41 28.86 -4.02
C GLY A 711 18.68 29.66 -3.74
N GLU A 712 18.73 30.89 -4.25
CA GLU A 712 19.85 31.78 -3.93
C GLU A 712 19.88 32.06 -2.41
N ILE A 713 21.03 31.84 -1.79
CA ILE A 713 21.22 32.07 -0.35
C ILE A 713 21.53 33.55 -0.13
N THR A 714 20.51 34.29 0.31
CA THR A 714 20.60 35.72 0.64
C THR A 714 20.64 36.00 2.15
N PHE A 715 20.61 34.95 2.97
CA PHE A 715 20.57 35.02 4.43
C PHE A 715 21.88 34.63 5.10
N HIS A 716 22.12 35.15 6.31
CA HIS A 716 23.32 34.85 7.10
C HIS A 716 23.41 33.36 7.50
N PRO A 717 24.63 32.83 7.74
CA PRO A 717 24.84 31.43 8.17
C PRO A 717 23.94 30.99 9.32
N THR A 718 23.44 29.77 9.23
CA THR A 718 22.43 29.23 10.16
C THR A 718 23.04 28.56 11.40
N TYR A 719 24.34 28.28 11.39
CA TYR A 719 25.08 27.65 12.49
C TYR A 719 26.44 28.35 12.67
N LYS A 720 27.10 28.37 13.84
CA LYS A 720 26.61 28.00 15.17
C LYS A 720 26.40 29.24 16.02
N TYR A 721 25.24 29.35 16.67
CA TYR A 721 24.92 30.44 17.58
C TYR A 721 25.11 30.05 19.04
N ASP A 722 25.33 31.04 19.89
CA ASP A 722 25.06 30.87 21.31
C ASP A 722 23.55 30.82 21.54
N LEU A 723 23.11 29.93 22.44
CA LEU A 723 21.68 29.77 22.73
C LEU A 723 21.07 31.10 23.17
N PHE A 724 19.90 31.41 22.62
CA PHE A 724 19.13 32.63 22.90
C PHE A 724 19.83 33.95 22.49
N SER A 725 20.93 33.89 21.72
CA SER A 725 21.67 35.06 21.24
C SER A 725 21.67 35.19 19.72
N GLY A 726 22.01 36.38 19.22
CA GLY A 726 22.41 36.62 17.82
C GLY A 726 23.90 36.42 17.56
N ASP A 727 24.69 36.16 18.61
CA ASP A 727 26.14 35.98 18.51
C ASP A 727 26.50 34.56 18.06
N TYR A 728 27.52 34.47 17.20
CA TYR A 728 28.12 33.21 16.79
C TYR A 728 29.05 32.65 17.88
N ASP A 729 29.05 31.32 18.02
CA ASP A 729 29.73 30.48 19.03
C ASP A 729 30.91 31.18 19.75
N THR A 730 30.65 31.66 20.96
CA THR A 730 31.67 32.28 21.83
C THR A 730 32.34 31.27 22.76
N SER A 731 31.95 29.98 22.67
CA SER A 731 32.58 28.92 23.44
C SER A 731 34.06 28.73 23.09
N GLU A 732 34.79 27.98 23.92
CA GLU A 732 36.21 27.64 23.69
C GLU A 732 36.44 26.93 22.35
N LYS A 733 35.43 26.20 21.83
CA LYS A 733 35.52 25.53 20.53
C LYS A 733 35.38 26.50 19.36
N CYS A 734 34.80 27.67 19.60
CA CYS A 734 34.74 28.83 18.72
C CYS A 734 34.52 28.44 17.25
N ARG A 735 33.43 27.72 16.96
CA ARG A 735 33.19 27.17 15.62
C ARG A 735 32.94 28.29 14.61
N ALA A 736 33.42 28.09 13.39
CA ALA A 736 33.16 29.02 12.29
C ALA A 736 31.67 29.00 11.90
N PRO A 737 31.09 30.16 11.53
CA PRO A 737 29.74 30.19 10.95
C PRO A 737 29.63 29.32 9.69
N ALA A 738 28.47 28.70 9.45
CA ALA A 738 28.21 27.86 8.27
C ALA A 738 26.71 27.78 7.90
N TRP A 739 26.42 27.55 6.62
CA TRP A 739 25.09 27.24 6.11
C TRP A 739 24.86 25.73 6.12
N THR A 740 24.61 25.20 7.31
CA THR A 740 24.43 23.77 7.53
C THR A 740 23.03 23.27 7.16
N ASP A 741 22.03 24.14 7.28
CA ASP A 741 20.61 23.83 7.11
C ASP A 741 20.15 24.24 5.70
N ARG A 742 19.76 23.27 4.86
CA ARG A 742 19.60 23.46 3.41
C ARG A 742 18.30 22.85 2.89
N VAL A 743 17.80 23.36 1.76
CA VAL A 743 16.61 22.82 1.07
C VAL A 743 16.87 22.79 -0.43
N LEU A 744 16.82 21.60 -1.02
CA LEU A 744 17.08 21.35 -2.43
C LEU A 744 15.93 20.55 -3.04
N TRP A 745 15.66 20.74 -4.34
CA TRP A 745 14.66 19.95 -5.04
C TRP A 745 15.11 19.56 -6.44
N ARG A 746 14.50 18.52 -6.98
CA ARG A 746 14.73 18.06 -8.35
C ARG A 746 13.42 17.64 -8.96
N ARG A 747 13.21 18.00 -10.23
CA ARG A 747 12.23 17.35 -11.10
C ARG A 747 12.90 16.32 -11.98
N ARG A 748 12.31 15.14 -12.13
CA ARG A 748 12.71 14.16 -13.12
C ARG A 748 12.20 14.62 -14.49
N VAL A 749 13.13 14.95 -15.38
CA VAL A 749 12.83 15.32 -16.78
C VAL A 749 12.84 14.04 -17.62
N PRO A 750 11.75 13.68 -18.31
CA PRO A 750 11.73 12.54 -19.22
C PRO A 750 12.71 12.76 -20.38
N PRO A 751 13.34 11.69 -20.92
CA PRO A 751 14.12 11.78 -22.15
C PRO A 751 13.31 12.42 -23.28
N GLY A 752 13.88 13.41 -23.96
CA GLY A 752 13.24 14.11 -25.08
C GLY A 752 12.24 15.22 -24.69
N ALA A 753 12.05 15.51 -23.39
CA ALA A 753 11.30 16.70 -22.99
C ALA A 753 12.06 17.99 -23.36
N PRO A 754 11.36 19.10 -23.69
CA PRO A 754 12.02 20.37 -23.99
C PRO A 754 12.88 20.85 -22.82
N ASP A 755 14.06 21.41 -23.09
CA ASP A 755 15.00 21.93 -22.07
C ASP A 755 14.39 22.97 -21.11
N ASN A 756 13.24 23.56 -21.47
CA ASN A 756 12.50 24.54 -20.67
C ASN A 756 11.39 23.91 -19.78
N SER A 757 11.43 22.62 -19.47
CA SER A 757 10.45 22.00 -18.57
C SER A 757 10.49 22.68 -17.17
N ASP A 758 9.35 23.08 -16.63
CA ASP A 758 9.26 23.71 -15.30
C ASP A 758 9.83 22.78 -14.22
N GLN A 759 11.01 23.08 -13.70
CA GLN A 759 11.68 22.30 -12.66
C GLN A 759 11.17 22.66 -11.25
N GLY A 760 10.19 23.56 -11.15
CA GLY A 760 9.68 24.15 -9.94
C GLY A 760 10.14 25.60 -9.82
N ARG A 761 9.20 26.54 -9.71
CA ARG A 761 9.47 27.97 -9.55
C ARG A 761 9.65 28.31 -8.07
N LEU A 762 10.83 28.81 -7.71
CA LEU A 762 11.08 29.30 -6.36
C LEU A 762 10.26 30.59 -6.11
N VAL A 763 9.47 30.57 -5.03
CA VAL A 763 8.69 31.72 -4.55
C VAL A 763 9.43 32.44 -3.42
N TYR A 764 10.03 31.68 -2.50
CA TYR A 764 10.75 32.23 -1.36
C TYR A 764 11.80 31.23 -0.86
N TYR A 765 12.98 31.73 -0.46
CA TYR A 765 13.98 30.94 0.24
C TYR A 765 14.63 31.78 1.34
N GLY A 766 14.49 31.36 2.60
CA GLY A 766 15.00 32.17 3.70
C GLY A 766 15.05 31.45 5.03
N ARG A 767 15.56 32.16 6.03
CA ARG A 767 15.65 31.69 7.42
C ARG A 767 14.73 32.49 8.35
N ALA A 768 14.48 31.98 9.55
CA ALA A 768 13.79 32.73 10.61
C ALA A 768 14.62 32.83 11.89
N GLU A 769 14.35 33.85 12.71
CA GLU A 769 15.13 34.17 13.91
C GLU A 769 14.64 33.44 15.18
N LEU A 770 14.41 32.12 15.08
CA LEU A 770 14.16 31.27 16.25
C LEU A 770 15.47 30.98 16.98
N LYS A 771 15.66 31.62 18.15
CA LYS A 771 16.93 31.64 18.91
C LYS A 771 17.05 30.52 19.95
N GLN A 772 16.09 29.61 20.03
CA GLN A 772 16.06 28.55 21.05
C GLN A 772 17.06 27.42 20.79
N SER A 773 17.54 27.31 19.55
CA SER A 773 18.59 26.40 19.13
C SER A 773 19.86 27.20 18.78
N ASP A 774 20.99 26.51 18.74
CA ASP A 774 22.23 27.01 18.15
C ASP A 774 22.19 27.03 16.61
N HIS A 775 21.08 26.57 16.02
CA HIS A 775 20.73 26.71 14.61
C HIS A 775 19.61 27.75 14.37
N ARG A 776 19.51 28.22 13.12
CA ARG A 776 18.37 28.99 12.61
C ARG A 776 17.57 28.16 11.61
N PRO A 777 16.24 28.08 11.73
CA PRO A 777 15.39 27.33 10.81
C PRO A 777 15.39 27.94 9.40
N VAL A 778 15.23 27.08 8.38
CA VAL A 778 15.21 27.45 6.95
C VAL A 778 13.93 26.95 6.29
N ILE A 779 13.40 27.69 5.32
CA ILE A 779 12.22 27.31 4.52
C ILE A 779 12.41 27.72 3.06
N ALA A 780 12.04 26.84 2.14
CA ALA A 780 11.84 27.14 0.73
C ALA A 780 10.36 26.95 0.37
N ILE A 781 9.79 27.88 -0.38
CA ILE A 781 8.46 27.79 -0.98
C ILE A 781 8.64 27.68 -2.48
N VAL A 782 8.16 26.58 -3.07
CA VAL A 782 8.34 26.23 -4.47
C VAL A 782 6.98 25.90 -5.09
N ASP A 783 6.64 26.56 -6.19
CA ASP A 783 5.50 26.18 -7.01
C ASP A 783 5.93 25.09 -7.98
N ILE A 784 5.19 23.99 -8.03
CA ILE A 784 5.39 22.90 -8.97
C ILE A 784 4.14 22.67 -9.81
N GLU A 785 4.31 22.01 -10.96
CA GLU A 785 3.21 21.52 -11.78
C GLU A 785 2.93 20.05 -11.43
N ALA A 786 1.83 19.81 -10.72
CA ALA A 786 1.23 18.49 -10.58
C ALA A 786 0.24 18.22 -11.74
N ARG A 787 -0.28 17.00 -11.84
CA ARG A 787 -1.26 16.62 -12.86
C ARG A 787 -2.51 15.99 -12.25
N HIS A 788 -3.66 16.44 -12.74
CA HIS A 788 -4.97 15.84 -12.50
C HIS A 788 -5.35 14.93 -13.67
N VAL A 789 -5.96 13.77 -13.41
CA VAL A 789 -6.46 12.86 -14.46
C VAL A 789 -7.94 13.10 -14.66
N GLU A 790 -8.33 13.47 -15.89
CA GLU A 790 -9.73 13.54 -16.30
C GLU A 790 -10.21 12.14 -16.71
N GLU A 791 -10.98 11.49 -15.84
CA GLU A 791 -11.36 10.07 -15.99
C GLU A 791 -12.02 9.76 -17.35
N SER A 792 -12.95 10.61 -17.79
CA SER A 792 -13.62 10.43 -19.09
C SER A 792 -12.67 10.55 -20.28
N ARG A 793 -11.71 11.49 -20.22
CA ARG A 793 -10.68 11.64 -21.27
C ARG A 793 -9.72 10.46 -21.27
N ARG A 794 -9.34 9.96 -20.09
CA ARG A 794 -8.47 8.78 -19.93
C ARG A 794 -9.13 7.55 -20.52
N ASP A 795 -10.41 7.32 -20.22
CA ASP A 795 -11.13 6.15 -20.70
C ASP A 795 -11.32 6.20 -22.23
N ASN A 796 -11.60 7.38 -22.79
CA ASN A 796 -11.61 7.57 -24.24
C ASN A 796 -10.23 7.31 -24.86
N CYS A 797 -9.16 7.90 -24.30
CA CYS A 797 -7.79 7.66 -24.75
C CYS A 797 -7.41 6.17 -24.65
N PHE A 798 -7.84 5.46 -23.62
CA PHE A 798 -7.63 4.02 -23.48
C PHE A 798 -8.19 3.27 -24.68
N TYR A 799 -9.46 3.51 -25.03
CA TYR A 799 -10.08 2.81 -26.16
C TYR A 799 -9.55 3.25 -27.52
N GLU A 800 -9.12 4.50 -27.66
CA GLU A 800 -8.39 4.96 -28.86
C GLU A 800 -7.04 4.26 -29.02
N VAL A 801 -6.27 4.09 -27.93
CA VAL A 801 -4.99 3.36 -27.97
C VAL A 801 -5.22 1.87 -28.29
N ILE A 802 -6.27 1.26 -27.74
CA ILE A 802 -6.66 -0.12 -28.11
C ILE A 802 -7.05 -0.21 -29.59
N ALA A 803 -7.81 0.76 -30.10
CA ALA A 803 -8.16 0.80 -31.52
C ALA A 803 -6.91 0.97 -32.40
N TRP A 804 -6.00 1.86 -32.01
CA TRP A 804 -4.72 2.11 -32.68
C TRP A 804 -3.80 0.89 -32.68
N ALA A 805 -3.75 0.13 -31.58
CA ALA A 805 -2.93 -1.08 -31.49
C ALA A 805 -3.37 -2.20 -32.46
N GLY A 806 -4.59 -2.12 -33.00
CA GLY A 806 -5.17 -3.13 -33.86
C GLY A 806 -5.61 -4.41 -33.11
N PRO A 807 -6.17 -5.39 -33.82
CA PRO A 807 -6.63 -6.63 -33.22
C PRO A 807 -5.46 -7.44 -32.62
N PRO A 808 -5.58 -7.95 -31.37
CA PRO A 808 -4.51 -8.67 -30.70
C PRO A 808 -3.99 -9.91 -31.42
N ASP A 809 -4.83 -10.61 -32.18
CA ASP A 809 -4.42 -11.79 -32.96
C ASP A 809 -3.71 -11.43 -34.28
N ALA A 810 -3.66 -10.14 -34.65
CA ALA A 810 -2.95 -9.61 -35.82
C ALA A 810 -3.21 -10.37 -37.12
N THR A 811 -4.41 -10.95 -37.29
CA THR A 811 -4.70 -11.86 -38.41
C THR A 811 -5.65 -11.23 -39.43
N VAL A 812 -5.23 -11.23 -40.69
CA VAL A 812 -6.05 -10.94 -41.85
C VAL A 812 -6.50 -12.26 -42.49
N VAL A 813 -7.81 -12.41 -42.68
CA VAL A 813 -8.43 -13.52 -43.39
C VAL A 813 -8.65 -13.12 -44.84
N VAL A 814 -8.08 -13.90 -45.75
CA VAL A 814 -8.18 -13.72 -47.19
C VAL A 814 -9.08 -14.79 -47.77
N SER A 815 -9.99 -14.38 -48.66
CA SER A 815 -10.94 -15.26 -49.35
C SER A 815 -11.17 -14.78 -50.78
N MET A 816 -11.51 -15.67 -51.70
CA MET A 816 -11.87 -15.29 -53.07
C MET A 816 -13.22 -14.54 -53.08
N LEU A 817 -13.32 -13.45 -53.83
CA LEU A 817 -14.57 -12.69 -53.99
C LEU A 817 -15.70 -13.54 -54.61
N ASP A 818 -15.32 -14.49 -55.47
CA ASP A 818 -16.25 -15.28 -56.27
C ASP A 818 -16.76 -16.54 -55.55
N GLY A 819 -16.18 -16.88 -54.39
CA GLY A 819 -16.59 -17.99 -53.53
C GLY A 819 -16.45 -19.40 -54.13
N LYS A 820 -15.78 -19.54 -55.28
CA LYS A 820 -15.66 -20.78 -56.06
C LYS A 820 -14.20 -21.24 -56.17
N ASP A 821 -13.63 -21.82 -55.11
CA ASP A 821 -12.72 -22.97 -55.25
C ASP A 821 -12.16 -23.42 -53.88
N GLU A 822 -12.13 -24.73 -53.64
CA GLU A 822 -11.41 -25.33 -52.51
C GLU A 822 -9.89 -25.39 -52.78
N THR A 823 -9.46 -25.18 -54.02
CA THR A 823 -8.05 -25.13 -54.46
C THR A 823 -7.60 -23.71 -54.86
N ALA A 824 -8.26 -22.67 -54.34
CA ALA A 824 -8.11 -21.30 -54.84
C ALA A 824 -6.74 -20.65 -54.59
N PHE A 825 -5.99 -21.11 -53.58
CA PHE A 825 -4.68 -20.57 -53.23
C PHE A 825 -3.58 -21.57 -53.62
N ASP A 826 -3.13 -21.51 -54.88
CA ASP A 826 -1.93 -22.23 -55.30
C ASP A 826 -0.66 -21.56 -54.74
N ASP A 827 0.49 -22.23 -54.89
CA ASP A 827 1.78 -21.72 -54.38
C ASP A 827 2.15 -20.37 -55.00
N ASP A 828 1.78 -20.14 -56.27
CA ASP A 828 2.10 -18.91 -57.01
C ASP A 828 1.28 -17.71 -56.53
N LEU A 829 -0.02 -17.87 -56.28
CA LEU A 829 -0.88 -16.84 -55.71
C LEU A 829 -0.52 -16.60 -54.25
N THR A 830 -0.21 -17.66 -53.50
CA THR A 830 0.21 -17.58 -52.09
C THR A 830 1.47 -16.74 -51.95
N MET A 831 2.53 -17.05 -52.71
CA MET A 831 3.78 -16.28 -52.66
C MET A 831 3.56 -14.82 -53.07
N ALA A 832 2.81 -14.57 -54.15
CA ALA A 832 2.53 -13.20 -54.59
C ALA A 832 1.74 -12.39 -53.55
N LEU A 833 0.79 -13.02 -52.86
CA LEU A 833 0.02 -12.39 -51.80
C LEU A 833 0.85 -12.12 -50.55
N VAL A 834 1.75 -13.04 -50.17
CA VAL A 834 2.70 -12.81 -49.08
C VAL A 834 3.66 -11.67 -49.42
N ASP A 835 4.21 -11.64 -50.63
CA ASP A 835 5.09 -10.57 -51.10
C ASP A 835 4.39 -9.21 -51.10
N GLU A 836 3.13 -9.14 -51.56
CA GLU A 836 2.33 -7.91 -51.56
C GLU A 836 2.01 -7.41 -50.15
N LEU A 837 1.89 -8.31 -49.17
CA LEU A 837 1.53 -7.95 -47.80
C LEU A 837 2.71 -7.77 -46.85
N THR A 838 3.88 -8.30 -47.18
CA THR A 838 5.12 -8.15 -46.40
C THR A 838 5.49 -6.68 -46.12
N PRO A 839 5.28 -5.71 -47.02
CA PRO A 839 5.57 -4.29 -46.76
C PRO A 839 4.78 -3.68 -45.59
N PHE A 840 3.65 -4.27 -45.18
CA PHE A 840 2.86 -3.77 -44.04
C PHE A 840 3.39 -4.24 -42.69
N GLY A 841 4.22 -5.27 -42.65
CA GLY A 841 4.83 -5.77 -41.43
C GLY A 841 5.28 -7.22 -41.51
N ASP A 842 5.99 -7.67 -40.48
CA ASP A 842 6.50 -9.03 -40.37
C ASP A 842 5.36 -10.06 -40.34
N ILE A 843 5.25 -10.88 -41.37
CA ILE A 843 4.36 -12.04 -41.39
C ILE A 843 5.01 -13.17 -40.59
N VAL A 844 4.37 -13.58 -39.50
CA VAL A 844 4.89 -14.62 -38.60
C VAL A 844 4.33 -15.99 -38.95
N LEU A 845 3.13 -16.03 -39.54
CA LEU A 845 2.42 -17.28 -39.78
C LEU A 845 1.40 -17.14 -40.92
N VAL A 846 1.40 -18.12 -41.81
CA VAL A 846 0.37 -18.30 -42.85
C VAL A 846 -0.32 -19.65 -42.62
N ARG A 847 -1.66 -19.68 -42.64
CA ARG A 847 -2.45 -20.91 -42.44
C ARG A 847 -3.60 -21.00 -43.44
N PHE A 848 -3.86 -22.20 -43.93
CA PHE A 848 -5.06 -22.50 -44.72
C PHE A 848 -6.15 -23.06 -43.81
N VAL A 849 -7.33 -22.42 -43.83
CA VAL A 849 -8.49 -22.83 -43.04
C VAL A 849 -9.69 -22.90 -43.96
N ALA A 850 -10.11 -24.13 -44.29
CA ALA A 850 -11.11 -24.40 -45.32
C ALA A 850 -10.76 -23.68 -46.64
N ASN A 851 -11.62 -22.79 -47.12
CA ASN A 851 -11.44 -22.01 -48.36
C ASN A 851 -10.84 -20.62 -48.12
N THR A 852 -10.21 -20.39 -46.96
CA THR A 852 -9.61 -19.10 -46.61
C THR A 852 -8.13 -19.25 -46.26
N MET A 853 -7.35 -18.21 -46.54
CA MET A 853 -5.96 -18.09 -46.14
C MET A 853 -5.84 -17.05 -45.03
N TRP A 854 -5.26 -17.44 -43.90
CA TRP A 854 -5.08 -16.58 -42.73
C TRP A 854 -3.62 -16.16 -42.67
N ILE A 855 -3.39 -14.85 -42.64
CA ILE A 855 -2.06 -14.25 -42.59
C ILE A 855 -1.96 -13.49 -41.28
N THR A 856 -1.06 -13.94 -40.40
CA THR A 856 -0.85 -13.37 -39.07
C THR A 856 0.45 -12.58 -39.07
N PHE A 857 0.34 -11.29 -38.74
CA PHE A 857 1.46 -10.37 -38.56
C PHE A 857 2.02 -10.44 -37.14
N ARG A 858 3.20 -9.86 -36.94
CA ARG A 858 3.82 -9.74 -35.61
C ARG A 858 3.00 -8.85 -34.66
N ASP A 859 2.35 -7.83 -35.19
CA ASP A 859 1.56 -6.86 -34.44
C ASP A 859 0.23 -6.53 -35.13
N GLY A 860 -0.74 -6.04 -34.35
CA GLY A 860 -2.07 -5.71 -34.84
C GLY A 860 -2.11 -4.48 -35.74
N GLN A 861 -1.08 -3.62 -35.68
CA GLN A 861 -1.02 -2.40 -36.49
C GLN A 861 -0.81 -2.73 -37.97
N ALA A 862 0.08 -3.67 -38.26
CA ALA A 862 0.28 -4.18 -39.61
C ALA A 862 -1.02 -4.72 -40.22
N ALA A 863 -1.76 -5.56 -39.47
CA ALA A 863 -3.05 -6.08 -39.92
C ALA A 863 -4.09 -4.97 -40.18
N LEU A 864 -4.09 -3.92 -39.35
CA LEU A 864 -4.98 -2.77 -39.54
C LEU A 864 -4.56 -1.92 -40.74
N GLU A 865 -3.27 -1.74 -40.97
CA GLU A 865 -2.75 -0.99 -42.12
C GLU A 865 -3.10 -1.67 -43.44
N VAL A 866 -3.01 -3.00 -43.51
CA VAL A 866 -3.50 -3.79 -44.65
C VAL A 866 -4.96 -3.42 -44.97
N MET A 867 -5.83 -3.42 -43.96
CA MET A 867 -7.25 -3.09 -44.16
C MET A 867 -7.46 -1.65 -44.62
N ASN A 868 -6.72 -0.70 -44.04
CA ASN A 868 -6.83 0.72 -44.37
C ASN A 868 -6.37 1.02 -45.81
N LYS A 869 -5.32 0.35 -46.28
CA LYS A 869 -4.71 0.61 -47.59
C LYS A 869 -5.40 -0.14 -48.73
N THR A 870 -5.88 -1.36 -48.45
CA THR A 870 -6.60 -2.18 -49.43
C THR A 870 -8.10 -1.91 -49.44
N ASN A 871 -8.64 -1.23 -48.42
CA ASN A 871 -10.08 -1.09 -48.21
C ASN A 871 -10.80 -2.47 -48.23
N GLY A 872 -10.13 -3.50 -47.70
CA GLY A 872 -10.62 -4.88 -47.62
C GLY A 872 -10.69 -5.63 -48.97
N LYS A 873 -10.08 -5.12 -50.04
CA LYS A 873 -10.06 -5.75 -51.36
C LYS A 873 -8.69 -5.65 -51.99
N LEU A 874 -8.24 -6.72 -52.64
CA LEU A 874 -6.95 -6.77 -53.31
C LEU A 874 -7.07 -7.60 -54.58
N MET A 875 -6.41 -7.17 -55.65
CA MET A 875 -6.35 -7.90 -56.91
C MET A 875 -4.91 -8.34 -57.13
N ILE A 876 -4.69 -9.65 -57.22
CA ILE A 876 -3.36 -10.24 -57.47
C ILE A 876 -3.49 -11.30 -58.55
N LYS A 877 -2.67 -11.22 -59.60
CA LYS A 877 -2.62 -12.21 -60.70
C LYS A 877 -4.03 -12.60 -61.20
N ASP A 878 -4.84 -11.60 -61.53
CA ASP A 878 -6.24 -11.75 -62.01
C ASP A 878 -7.22 -12.40 -61.02
N SER A 879 -6.82 -12.58 -59.75
CA SER A 879 -7.68 -13.05 -58.67
C SER A 879 -8.18 -11.89 -57.81
N ASP A 880 -9.50 -11.78 -57.71
CA ASP A 880 -10.18 -10.81 -56.87
C ASP A 880 -10.30 -11.36 -55.43
N LEU A 881 -9.60 -10.73 -54.49
CA LEU A 881 -9.52 -11.16 -53.10
C LEU A 881 -10.28 -10.22 -52.18
N ARG A 882 -10.98 -10.80 -51.20
CA ARG A 882 -11.57 -10.11 -50.05
C ARG A 882 -10.71 -10.36 -48.82
N LEU A 883 -10.33 -9.26 -48.17
CA LEU A 883 -9.57 -9.23 -46.94
C LEU A 883 -10.49 -8.77 -45.80
N CYS A 884 -10.44 -9.46 -44.66
CA CYS A 884 -11.18 -9.11 -43.46
C CYS A 884 -10.31 -9.36 -42.22
N LEU A 885 -10.43 -8.52 -41.20
CA LEU A 885 -9.83 -8.84 -39.90
C LEU A 885 -10.52 -10.07 -39.32
N ARG A 886 -9.75 -11.00 -38.75
CA ARG A 886 -10.30 -12.14 -38.02
C ARG A 886 -11.13 -11.70 -36.81
N THR A 887 -10.65 -10.69 -36.09
CA THR A 887 -11.31 -10.12 -34.91
C THR A 887 -11.64 -8.65 -35.17
N PRO A 888 -12.72 -8.32 -35.90
CA PRO A 888 -13.04 -6.94 -36.27
C PRO A 888 -13.62 -6.11 -35.11
N ASN A 889 -14.00 -6.74 -34.00
CA ASN A 889 -14.62 -6.12 -32.82
C ASN A 889 -13.70 -6.14 -31.57
N TRP A 890 -12.38 -6.04 -31.77
CA TRP A 890 -11.39 -6.18 -30.68
C TRP A 890 -11.53 -5.12 -29.58
N VAL A 891 -11.99 -3.91 -29.92
CA VAL A 891 -12.22 -2.84 -28.94
C VAL A 891 -13.36 -3.21 -27.98
N GLU A 892 -14.43 -3.80 -28.50
CA GLU A 892 -15.58 -4.28 -27.73
C GLU A 892 -15.19 -5.45 -26.83
N LEU A 893 -14.31 -6.34 -27.31
CA LEU A 893 -13.73 -7.41 -26.49
C LEU A 893 -12.89 -6.83 -25.35
N ALA A 894 -12.07 -5.81 -25.60
CA ALA A 894 -11.30 -5.14 -24.55
C ALA A 894 -12.20 -4.47 -23.48
N LYS A 895 -13.38 -3.95 -23.86
CA LYS A 895 -14.39 -3.46 -22.89
C LYS A 895 -14.86 -4.58 -21.96
N GLU A 896 -15.07 -5.78 -22.49
CA GLU A 896 -15.45 -6.95 -21.69
C GLU A 896 -14.32 -7.42 -20.77
N GLU A 897 -13.06 -7.38 -21.24
CA GLU A 897 -11.89 -7.68 -20.41
C GLU A 897 -11.79 -6.75 -19.18
N ILE A 898 -12.02 -5.44 -19.36
CA ILE A 898 -12.04 -4.47 -18.26
C ILE A 898 -13.17 -4.77 -17.27
N ARG A 899 -14.35 -5.17 -17.76
CA ARG A 899 -15.49 -5.53 -16.89
C ARG A 899 -15.16 -6.69 -15.97
N ILE A 900 -14.44 -7.71 -16.45
CA ILE A 900 -13.98 -8.86 -15.64
C ILE A 900 -13.06 -8.42 -14.49
N CYS A 901 -12.35 -7.31 -14.66
CA CYS A 901 -11.46 -6.73 -13.64
C CYS A 901 -12.14 -5.72 -12.72
N SER A 902 -13.41 -5.42 -12.94
CA SER A 902 -14.19 -4.43 -12.19
C SER A 902 -15.17 -5.11 -11.23
N ASP A 903 -15.49 -4.48 -10.11
CA ASP A 903 -16.49 -5.05 -9.18
C ASP A 903 -17.88 -5.04 -9.84
N ASN A 904 -18.56 -6.19 -9.76
CA ASN A 904 -19.90 -6.41 -10.29
C ASN A 904 -20.87 -6.97 -9.23
N THR A 905 -20.50 -6.86 -7.95
CA THR A 905 -21.24 -7.47 -6.85
C THR A 905 -22.61 -6.83 -6.68
N ILE A 906 -23.65 -7.62 -6.88
CA ILE A 906 -25.02 -7.18 -6.60
C ILE A 906 -25.31 -7.16 -5.08
N PRO A 907 -26.15 -6.22 -4.60
CA PRO A 907 -26.58 -6.17 -3.20
C PRO A 907 -27.19 -7.49 -2.73
N LEU A 908 -26.85 -7.90 -1.49
CA LEU A 908 -27.43 -9.08 -0.86
C LEU A 908 -28.96 -8.93 -0.77
N ASN A 909 -29.46 -7.74 -0.44
CA ASN A 909 -30.89 -7.40 -0.42
C ASN A 909 -31.12 -5.98 -0.96
N ALA A 910 -32.07 -5.82 -1.89
CA ALA A 910 -32.28 -4.60 -2.69
C ALA A 910 -33.17 -3.53 -2.01
N ASN A 911 -33.65 -3.77 -0.79
CA ASN A 911 -34.67 -2.93 -0.13
C ASN A 911 -34.16 -1.65 0.56
N THR A 912 -32.99 -1.13 0.20
CA THR A 912 -32.54 0.20 0.68
C THR A 912 -32.62 1.18 -0.48
N GLY A 913 -33.31 2.31 -0.24
CA GLY A 913 -33.43 3.42 -1.19
C GLY A 913 -32.07 3.80 -1.78
N GLN A 914 -32.11 4.23 -3.04
CA GLN A 914 -30.94 4.66 -3.81
C GLN A 914 -30.01 5.50 -2.94
N SER A 915 -28.73 5.10 -2.90
CA SER A 915 -27.64 5.86 -2.31
C SER A 915 -27.61 7.25 -2.92
N GLU A 916 -27.67 8.32 -2.12
CA GLU A 916 -27.51 9.72 -2.55
C GLU A 916 -26.03 10.08 -2.85
N TYR A 917 -25.18 9.08 -3.08
CA TYR A 917 -23.74 9.23 -3.25
C TYR A 917 -23.33 8.73 -4.63
N ASN A 918 -22.54 9.53 -5.35
CA ASN A 918 -21.95 9.12 -6.61
C ASN A 918 -20.81 8.10 -6.41
N CYS A 919 -20.25 7.58 -7.51
CA CYS A 919 -19.13 6.62 -7.51
C CYS A 919 -17.86 7.07 -6.77
N LEU A 920 -17.80 8.33 -6.33
CA LEU A 920 -16.70 8.91 -5.57
C LEU A 920 -17.04 9.11 -4.07
N GLY A 921 -18.23 8.69 -3.63
CA GLY A 921 -18.66 8.84 -2.23
C GLY A 921 -19.00 10.29 -1.84
N ILE A 922 -19.28 11.16 -2.81
CA ILE A 922 -19.68 12.56 -2.59
C ILE A 922 -21.21 12.62 -2.56
N PRO A 923 -21.84 13.28 -1.56
CA PRO A 923 -23.29 13.52 -1.58
C PRO A 923 -23.68 14.35 -2.80
N GLU A 924 -24.65 13.89 -3.61
CA GLU A 924 -25.23 14.74 -4.64
C GLU A 924 -26.00 15.90 -3.97
N VAL A 925 -25.56 17.13 -4.24
CA VAL A 925 -26.27 18.33 -3.77
C VAL A 925 -27.60 18.41 -4.51
N THR A 926 -28.69 18.00 -3.86
CA THR A 926 -30.04 18.22 -4.37
C THR A 926 -30.31 19.72 -4.39
N LYS A 927 -30.54 20.29 -5.58
CA LYS A 927 -30.95 21.70 -5.73
C LYS A 927 -32.24 21.93 -4.92
N PRO A 928 -32.32 23.01 -4.10
CA PRO A 928 -33.54 23.29 -3.35
C PRO A 928 -34.70 23.56 -4.32
N GLN A 929 -35.81 22.84 -4.14
CA GLN A 929 -37.07 23.15 -4.78
C GLN A 929 -37.50 24.57 -4.36
N GLN A 930 -37.75 25.43 -5.35
CA GLN A 930 -38.35 26.75 -5.14
C GLN A 930 -39.73 26.59 -4.50
N VAL A 931 -39.85 26.98 -3.23
CA VAL A 931 -41.14 27.25 -2.61
C VAL A 931 -41.29 28.76 -2.55
N ASN A 932 -42.14 29.29 -3.43
CA ASN A 932 -42.65 30.66 -3.33
C ASN A 932 -43.57 30.75 -2.11
N GLU A 933 -43.28 31.64 -1.16
CA GLU A 933 -44.33 32.43 -0.51
C GLU A 933 -43.77 33.64 0.27
N PHE A 934 -44.43 34.78 0.04
CA PHE A 934 -44.17 36.11 0.58
C PHE A 934 -44.49 36.21 2.08
N ASN A 935 -43.64 36.86 2.88
CA ASN A 935 -44.04 37.96 3.77
C ASN A 935 -42.86 38.64 4.49
N SER A 936 -42.98 39.95 4.68
CA SER A 936 -41.96 40.92 5.14
C SER A 936 -41.78 40.97 6.68
N PRO A 937 -40.70 41.60 7.20
CA PRO A 937 -40.28 41.51 8.61
C PRO A 937 -40.75 42.69 9.48
N PRO A 938 -40.76 42.53 10.81
CA PRO A 938 -40.07 43.48 11.70
C PRO A 938 -39.46 42.75 12.93
N GLY A 939 -38.52 43.23 13.76
CA GLY A 939 -37.79 44.47 14.00
C GLY A 939 -37.07 44.29 15.36
N ARG A 940 -35.88 44.88 15.55
CA ARG A 940 -35.19 45.06 16.86
C ARG A 940 -35.98 46.08 17.72
N PRO A 941 -35.79 46.33 19.05
CA PRO A 941 -34.71 45.97 20.03
C PRO A 941 -35.32 45.68 21.46
N PRO A 942 -34.74 45.94 22.68
CA PRO A 942 -33.42 46.46 23.11
C PRO A 942 -32.77 45.78 24.37
N SER A 943 -31.74 46.43 24.89
CA SER A 943 -30.73 46.05 25.91
C SER A 943 -30.99 46.47 27.38
N THR A 944 -30.30 45.77 28.30
CA THR A 944 -29.84 46.14 29.68
C THR A 944 -30.88 46.30 30.82
N PRO A 945 -30.54 46.30 32.15
CA PRO A 945 -29.23 46.34 32.87
C PRO A 945 -29.10 45.49 34.19
N SER A 946 -27.98 45.72 34.89
CA SER A 946 -27.40 45.23 36.16
C SER A 946 -28.17 45.38 37.51
N LYS A 947 -27.85 44.55 38.53
CA LYS A 947 -27.26 44.86 39.88
C LYS A 947 -27.75 44.00 41.10
N LEU A 948 -26.75 43.44 41.80
CA LEU A 948 -26.45 43.41 43.27
C LEU A 948 -27.38 42.83 44.37
N ALA A 949 -26.68 42.10 45.28
CA ALA A 949 -26.88 41.89 46.73
C ALA A 949 -28.05 40.99 47.19
N SER A 950 -28.05 40.26 48.30
CA SER A 950 -27.08 39.59 49.22
C SER A 950 -27.95 39.03 50.35
N GLN A 951 -27.76 37.81 50.88
CA GLN A 951 -28.08 37.44 52.28
C GLN A 951 -27.58 36.04 52.66
N SER A 952 -27.29 35.89 53.95
CA SER A 952 -26.29 35.03 54.58
C SER A 952 -26.88 33.98 55.54
N ALA A 953 -26.23 32.82 55.69
CA ALA A 953 -26.13 32.03 56.93
C ALA A 953 -25.08 30.90 56.75
N ALA A 954 -23.84 31.03 57.27
CA ALA A 954 -23.37 30.62 58.61
C ALA A 954 -23.00 29.11 58.76
N ARG A 955 -21.69 28.79 58.81
CA ARG A 955 -21.00 28.18 59.98
C ARG A 955 -19.48 27.94 59.79
N SER A 956 -18.73 28.70 60.60
CA SER A 956 -17.49 28.44 61.37
C SER A 956 -16.21 27.89 60.74
N SER A 957 -15.13 28.59 61.12
CA SER A 957 -13.77 28.68 60.65
C SER A 957 -12.70 28.10 61.61
N HIS A 958 -11.57 27.60 61.07
CA HIS A 958 -10.13 27.77 61.46
C HIS A 958 -9.67 27.51 62.93
N PRO A 959 -8.35 27.30 63.30
CA PRO A 959 -7.15 27.95 62.73
C PRO A 959 -5.73 27.27 62.81
N LYS A 960 -4.75 27.89 62.09
CA LYS A 960 -3.31 28.23 62.37
C LYS A 960 -2.26 27.11 62.70
N ALA A 961 -1.17 27.00 61.91
CA ALA A 961 0.21 27.57 62.06
C ALA A 961 1.08 26.89 63.17
N GLY A 962 2.37 26.54 63.06
CA GLY A 962 3.42 26.65 62.03
C GLY A 962 4.78 26.04 62.51
N VAL A 963 5.78 26.10 61.62
CA VAL A 963 7.28 26.14 61.74
C VAL A 963 8.07 25.43 62.88
N ILE A 964 9.13 24.68 62.53
CA ILE A 964 10.57 24.88 62.90
C ILE A 964 11.49 23.85 62.18
N SER A 965 12.64 24.33 61.70
CA SER A 965 13.74 23.68 60.98
C SER A 965 14.82 23.07 61.90
N ILE A 966 15.59 22.06 61.43
CA ILE A 966 17.01 21.84 61.81
C ILE A 966 17.83 21.38 60.58
N ALA A 967 19.09 21.80 60.57
CA ALA A 967 20.04 21.97 59.47
C ALA A 967 21.01 20.76 59.24
N PRO A 968 22.03 20.88 58.35
CA PRO A 968 22.78 19.77 57.72
C PRO A 968 24.10 19.39 58.43
N SER A 969 24.70 18.25 58.06
CA SER A 969 26.07 17.90 58.44
C SER A 969 26.89 17.29 57.27
N ARG A 970 28.16 17.71 57.21
CA ARG A 970 29.22 17.41 56.21
C ARG A 970 30.39 16.65 56.93
N PRO A 971 31.61 16.42 56.37
CA PRO A 971 32.26 15.11 56.11
C PRO A 971 33.53 14.80 56.97
N SER A 972 34.27 13.68 56.66
CA SER A 972 35.77 13.43 56.71
C SER A 972 36.22 12.10 57.42
N PRO A 973 37.51 11.61 57.39
CA PRO A 973 38.45 11.18 56.31
C PRO A 973 39.20 9.78 56.60
N PRO A 974 40.47 9.43 56.23
CA PRO A 974 40.83 8.37 55.24
C PRO A 974 41.87 7.23 55.64
N VAL A 975 42.20 6.33 54.67
CA VAL A 975 43.40 5.40 54.45
C VAL A 975 43.62 4.16 55.41
N PRO A 976 44.41 3.07 55.11
CA PRO A 976 45.25 2.72 53.93
C PRO A 976 45.39 1.24 53.41
N ARG A 977 45.96 1.13 52.18
CA ARG A 977 47.00 0.19 51.63
C ARG A 977 46.71 -1.22 51.04
N HIS A 978 47.42 -1.45 49.91
CA HIS A 978 47.65 -2.65 49.05
C HIS A 978 48.22 -3.91 49.75
N PRO A 979 48.29 -5.09 49.08
CA PRO A 979 49.44 -5.46 48.22
C PRO A 979 49.13 -6.19 46.88
N LEU A 980 49.79 -5.72 45.81
CA LEU A 980 50.73 -6.41 44.89
C LEU A 980 50.49 -7.83 44.30
N ARG A 981 50.50 -7.86 42.94
CA ARG A 981 51.21 -8.77 41.97
C ARG A 981 50.78 -10.25 41.80
N PRO A 982 51.18 -10.95 40.70
CA PRO A 982 51.82 -10.52 39.43
C PRO A 982 51.20 -11.12 38.12
N ALA A 983 51.60 -10.55 36.98
CA ALA A 983 51.49 -11.13 35.63
C ALA A 983 52.43 -12.34 35.43
N PRO A 984 52.18 -13.20 34.41
CA PRO A 984 53.24 -13.55 33.46
C PRO A 984 52.68 -13.79 32.02
N PRO A 985 53.50 -14.13 31.00
CA PRO A 985 54.29 -13.22 30.19
C PRO A 985 53.97 -13.29 28.67
N ALA A 986 54.50 -12.34 27.91
CA ALA A 986 54.60 -12.43 26.45
C ALA A 986 55.66 -13.47 26.01
N PRO A 987 55.60 -13.94 24.75
CA PRO A 987 56.80 -14.26 23.99
C PRO A 987 56.97 -13.29 22.81
N VAL A 988 58.17 -12.73 22.73
CA VAL A 988 58.75 -12.01 21.59
C VAL A 988 59.46 -13.04 20.70
N SER A 989 59.29 -12.96 19.38
CA SER A 989 60.38 -13.09 18.38
C SER A 989 59.86 -12.98 16.93
N ASN A 990 60.22 -11.88 16.27
CA ASN A 990 60.45 -11.76 14.82
C ASN A 990 61.80 -12.45 14.46
N PRO A 991 62.32 -12.47 13.20
CA PRO A 991 61.87 -11.95 11.89
C PRO A 991 61.96 -13.02 10.75
N THR A 992 61.49 -12.82 9.51
CA THR A 992 62.29 -12.24 8.39
C THR A 992 61.51 -12.22 7.07
N ASP A 993 61.68 -11.10 6.35
CA ASP A 993 61.66 -10.83 4.90
C ASP A 993 60.77 -11.65 3.93
N ARG A 994 59.95 -10.94 3.14
CA ARG A 994 60.35 -10.40 1.83
C ARG A 994 59.25 -9.54 1.18
N GLN A 995 59.76 -8.56 0.42
CA GLN A 995 59.17 -7.60 -0.52
C GLN A 995 57.93 -8.04 -1.32
N ASN A 996 57.04 -7.09 -1.62
CA ASN A 996 56.53 -6.72 -2.96
C ASN A 996 55.44 -5.64 -2.80
N GLU A 997 55.72 -4.41 -3.22
CA GLU A 997 55.28 -3.80 -4.50
C GLU A 997 53.85 -3.23 -4.46
N VAL A 998 53.81 -1.91 -4.72
CA VAL A 998 52.61 -1.08 -4.95
C VAL A 998 52.11 -1.34 -6.37
N PRO A 999 50.79 -1.38 -6.58
CA PRO A 999 50.22 -0.55 -7.65
C PRO A 999 48.92 0.18 -7.27
N ASP A 1000 48.92 1.48 -7.58
CA ASP A 1000 47.87 2.30 -8.23
C ASP A 1000 46.36 1.98 -8.03
N PRO A 1001 45.53 2.91 -7.52
CA PRO A 1001 44.08 2.78 -7.53
C PRO A 1001 43.47 3.51 -8.74
N SER A 1002 43.32 2.80 -9.85
CA SER A 1002 42.37 3.17 -10.90
C SER A 1002 41.56 1.93 -11.32
N ALA A 1003 40.28 2.15 -11.62
CA ALA A 1003 39.24 1.18 -11.97
C ALA A 1003 38.54 0.47 -10.79
N ASN A 1004 37.41 1.05 -10.37
CA ASN A 1004 36.28 0.28 -9.86
C ASN A 1004 34.98 0.97 -10.30
N ASP A 1005 34.78 1.04 -11.62
CA ASP A 1005 33.46 1.27 -12.21
C ASP A 1005 32.61 0.02 -11.97
N SER A 1006 31.67 0.13 -11.03
CA SER A 1006 30.56 -0.81 -10.89
C SER A 1006 29.30 -0.13 -11.42
N VAL A 1007 29.18 -0.16 -12.74
CA VAL A 1007 27.99 0.25 -13.47
C VAL A 1007 26.93 -0.83 -13.24
N TYR A 1008 25.84 -0.46 -12.55
CA TYR A 1008 24.57 -1.12 -12.76
C TYR A 1008 24.15 -0.78 -14.19
N GLU A 1009 24.25 -1.74 -15.11
CA GLU A 1009 23.68 -1.56 -16.44
C GLU A 1009 22.17 -1.40 -16.30
N GLU A 1010 21.70 -0.19 -16.60
CA GLU A 1010 20.33 0.06 -17.02
C GLU A 1010 20.06 -0.84 -18.24
N ILE A 1011 19.03 -1.66 -18.16
CA ILE A 1011 18.52 -2.37 -19.34
C ILE A 1011 17.88 -1.29 -20.21
N ASP A 1012 18.59 -0.91 -21.26
CA ASP A 1012 18.10 -0.02 -22.31
C ASP A 1012 17.07 -0.80 -23.14
N ASP A 1013 15.80 -0.37 -23.08
CA ASP A 1013 14.67 -1.01 -23.77
C ASP A 1013 14.58 -0.59 -25.27
N GLU A 1014 15.62 0.06 -25.80
CA GLU A 1014 15.71 0.49 -27.21
C GLU A 1014 16.98 -0.04 -27.89
N ALA A 1015 16.98 -1.31 -28.28
CA ALA A 1015 17.95 -1.84 -29.24
C ALA A 1015 17.23 -2.32 -30.51
N GLU A 1016 17.22 -1.44 -31.52
CA GLU A 1016 16.93 -1.78 -32.91
C GLU A 1016 17.96 -2.83 -33.40
N PHE A 1017 17.47 -3.96 -33.89
CA PHE A 1017 18.29 -4.98 -34.55
C PHE A 1017 18.73 -4.46 -35.92
N THR A 1018 19.98 -4.01 -36.03
CA THR A 1018 20.68 -3.92 -37.32
C THR A 1018 21.55 -5.15 -37.52
N GLY A 1019 21.44 -5.74 -38.71
CA GLY A 1019 21.93 -7.07 -39.04
C GLY A 1019 23.44 -7.25 -38.99
N GLY A 1020 23.86 -8.40 -38.44
CA GLY A 1020 25.21 -8.93 -38.52
C GLY A 1020 25.16 -10.46 -38.57
N SER A 1021 25.88 -11.04 -39.54
CA SER A 1021 25.91 -12.46 -39.90
C SER A 1021 26.30 -13.42 -38.76
N MET A 1022 25.55 -14.52 -38.63
CA MET A 1022 25.81 -15.65 -37.72
C MET A 1022 27.14 -16.37 -38.04
N PRO A 1023 27.95 -16.77 -37.03
CA PRO A 1023 29.00 -17.78 -37.20
C PRO A 1023 28.42 -19.20 -37.20
N GLU A 1024 28.95 -20.07 -38.07
CA GLU A 1024 28.58 -21.49 -38.17
C GLU A 1024 28.89 -22.30 -36.89
N ILE A 1025 27.98 -23.19 -36.51
CA ILE A 1025 28.05 -24.07 -35.33
C ILE A 1025 28.65 -25.44 -35.73
N PRO A 1026 29.53 -26.06 -34.91
CA PRO A 1026 30.06 -27.41 -35.16
C PRO A 1026 29.03 -28.52 -34.87
N PRO A 1027 29.15 -29.72 -35.48
CA PRO A 1027 28.13 -30.77 -35.38
C PRO A 1027 28.11 -31.48 -34.01
N PRO A 1028 26.97 -32.10 -33.62
CA PRO A 1028 26.80 -32.73 -32.31
C PRO A 1028 27.51 -34.10 -32.19
N PRO A 1029 27.80 -34.55 -30.95
CA PRO A 1029 28.43 -35.86 -30.69
C PRO A 1029 27.44 -37.03 -30.81
N PRO A 1030 27.92 -38.28 -31.00
CA PRO A 1030 27.07 -39.43 -31.29
C PRO A 1030 26.34 -40.00 -30.04
N PRO A 1031 25.27 -40.82 -30.23
CA PRO A 1031 24.40 -41.28 -29.15
C PRO A 1031 25.03 -42.36 -28.27
N ARG A 1032 24.72 -42.36 -26.97
CA ARG A 1032 25.03 -43.47 -26.02
C ARG A 1032 23.95 -44.57 -26.08
N PRO A 1033 24.30 -45.85 -25.77
CA PRO A 1033 23.37 -46.97 -25.86
C PRO A 1033 22.38 -47.04 -24.69
N GLU A 1034 21.19 -47.58 -24.97
CA GLU A 1034 20.07 -47.77 -24.04
C GLU A 1034 20.37 -48.76 -22.89
N VAL A 1035 19.84 -48.45 -21.68
CA VAL A 1035 19.79 -49.37 -20.54
C VAL A 1035 18.33 -49.50 -20.08
N GLY A 1036 17.84 -50.74 -20.00
CA GLY A 1036 16.45 -51.09 -19.66
C GLY A 1036 16.03 -50.84 -18.20
N PRO A 1037 14.76 -51.16 -17.84
CA PRO A 1037 14.09 -50.64 -16.64
C PRO A 1037 14.47 -51.40 -15.36
N ALA A 1038 14.73 -50.66 -14.27
CA ALA A 1038 14.95 -51.20 -12.92
C ALA A 1038 13.65 -51.24 -12.10
N ALA A 1039 13.48 -52.32 -11.33
CA ALA A 1039 12.31 -52.63 -10.49
C ALA A 1039 12.17 -51.75 -9.22
N PRO A 1040 10.96 -51.64 -8.63
CA PRO A 1040 10.71 -50.80 -7.45
C PRO A 1040 11.16 -51.46 -6.12
N PRO A 1041 11.50 -50.67 -5.08
CA PRO A 1041 11.89 -51.19 -3.76
C PRO A 1041 10.67 -51.53 -2.87
N PRO A 1042 10.83 -52.41 -1.86
CA PRO A 1042 9.71 -52.93 -1.06
C PRO A 1042 9.34 -52.05 0.15
N VAL A 1043 8.09 -52.16 0.58
CA VAL A 1043 7.46 -51.48 1.74
C VAL A 1043 7.86 -52.13 3.07
N PRO A 1044 8.25 -51.39 4.13
CA PRO A 1044 8.42 -51.95 5.46
C PRO A 1044 7.15 -51.90 6.33
N ALA A 1045 6.93 -52.97 7.09
CA ALA A 1045 5.79 -53.20 7.99
C ALA A 1045 5.84 -52.40 9.31
N ARG A 1046 4.66 -52.21 9.92
CA ARG A 1046 4.46 -51.65 11.28
C ARG A 1046 5.00 -52.59 12.37
N SER A 1047 5.36 -51.96 13.50
CA SER A 1047 5.48 -52.43 14.91
C SER A 1047 6.85 -52.84 15.47
N ALA A 1048 7.41 -51.96 16.33
CA ALA A 1048 8.08 -52.30 17.60
C ALA A 1048 8.23 -51.03 18.48
N LEU A 1049 8.06 -51.18 19.80
CA LEU A 1049 8.19 -50.12 20.83
C LEU A 1049 9.67 -49.68 21.02
N PRO A 1050 9.93 -48.41 21.39
CA PRO A 1050 11.30 -47.94 21.66
C PRO A 1050 11.82 -48.43 23.02
N PRO A 1051 13.15 -48.63 23.17
CA PRO A 1051 13.78 -49.06 24.42
C PRO A 1051 13.86 -47.90 25.45
N PRO A 1052 14.01 -48.19 26.76
CA PRO A 1052 14.00 -47.16 27.80
C PRO A 1052 15.29 -46.33 27.79
N LEU A 1053 15.14 -45.02 28.03
CA LEU A 1053 16.25 -44.07 28.12
C LEU A 1053 17.04 -44.24 29.44
N PRO A 1054 18.39 -44.11 29.41
CA PRO A 1054 19.20 -44.12 30.62
C PRO A 1054 19.09 -42.80 31.39
N ALA A 1055 19.00 -42.90 32.71
CA ALA A 1055 18.96 -41.74 33.62
C ALA A 1055 20.29 -40.96 33.62
N ARG A 1056 20.20 -39.63 33.69
CA ARG A 1056 21.33 -38.72 33.95
C ARG A 1056 20.91 -37.60 34.91
N PRO A 1057 21.88 -36.97 35.61
CA PRO A 1057 21.89 -36.84 37.06
C PRO A 1057 21.31 -35.52 37.56
N ARG A 1058 20.96 -35.50 38.84
CA ARG A 1058 20.61 -34.29 39.60
C ARG A 1058 21.76 -33.28 39.59
N GLN A 1059 21.49 -32.07 39.13
CA GLN A 1059 21.93 -30.80 39.72
C GLN A 1059 20.81 -29.77 39.56
#